data_AF-A0A7I9V7P5-F1
#
_entry.id   AF-A0A7I9V7P5-F1
#
_cell.length_a   1.000
_cell.length_b   1.000
_cell.length_c   1.000
_cell.angle_alpha   90.00
_cell.angle_beta   90.00
_cell.angle_gamma   90.00
#
_symmetry.space_group_name_H-M   'P 1'
#
loop_
_entity.id
_entity.type
_entity.pdbx_description
1 polymer ?
#
loop_
_entity_poly.entity_id
_entity_poly.type
_entity_poly.pdbx_seq_one_letter_code
_entity_poly.pdbx_strand_id
1 'polypeptide(L)'
;MSPDQHPRTASEELASRPDDRLVDLLVRRPDLASPPPRGTGVLAQRAMSAASISLAGDELDLLAIAVLEAFLDCARKTGDAARTTGDVTPRHDLLGPVGRDDIVALLGRRALRADVDARLALLSDRALIWPARQSGRKATHWVAGAHLPSALPWRAPHLLGPLASVDAARIADAVAALDDRPRELLTTLAQGPALGRSRDAAPDADPAAPVPRLLAADLLARVDEQTVELPPQVGQVLRGEPPLQTAALREPALTGEPSRYDVDAAGAGEALELLRHTADVIGALGDAPAAVLRSGGMGIRELRRLAKSTGLTVTRVGLVIELLAAARLIGAGTPESMDALTVDEVFAPTTTVDGWRAQGPERRWASLATAWLDLPRRASQIGETDRDGAIIGALASESFDASAPALRRTVLEPLTDADPAVEIAVDSLVTLLGWRHPRQLRRLTRSVVGETLREATELGLVAHGSLTSVGRALLAVDPDADDGSAALVAAMAAALPEPIDYFLVQADFTVTVPGPLTSGLADRLALVADLESGGAASVYRVTEDGIRRALDAGRTAAELSALFTDHSKTPVPQSLTYLIDDVARRHGSLRVGDAHRGAAERRRRGTRAARARSDCRGLGRSTARGDRQAARRGLRSRGRGLVRIARRPAQHGSPGGGQGVECSSSGPPRTHRTRSGCHGRHPHADGRPCRRADNGTGHIGIRLGGDDVHVDPVGPADRASTPDRLRRRAGRRQQARRQGEVAGGGATRRRRGGWRSGRPVRPAPDHPRRTALRQWSGE
;
A
#
# COMPACT_ATOMS: atom_id res chain seq x y z
N MET A 1 -51.38 15.34 26.83
CA MET A 1 -50.00 14.82 26.73
C MET A 1 -49.10 15.80 27.47
N SER A 2 -48.36 15.36 28.50
CA SER A 2 -47.58 16.29 29.34
C SER A 2 -46.34 16.82 28.60
N PRO A 3 -45.93 18.09 28.79
CA PRO A 3 -44.73 18.65 28.16
C PRO A 3 -43.41 18.12 28.73
N ASP A 4 -43.41 17.66 29.99
CA ASP A 4 -42.19 17.37 30.76
C ASP A 4 -41.63 15.95 30.56
N GLN A 5 -41.38 15.56 29.31
CA GLN A 5 -40.47 14.45 29.06
C GLN A 5 -39.04 14.90 29.39
N HIS A 6 -38.56 14.50 30.57
CA HIS A 6 -37.15 14.62 30.92
C HIS A 6 -36.30 13.94 29.81
N PRO A 7 -35.16 14.54 29.39
CA PRO A 7 -34.30 13.92 28.41
C PRO A 7 -33.78 12.58 28.96
N ARG A 8 -34.09 11.49 28.26
CA ARG A 8 -33.63 10.14 28.62
C ARG A 8 -32.12 10.13 28.78
N THR A 9 -31.62 9.44 29.79
CA THR A 9 -30.17 9.19 29.88
C THR A 9 -29.72 8.26 28.76
N ALA A 10 -28.45 8.36 28.34
CA ALA A 10 -27.90 7.47 27.32
C ALA A 10 -28.05 5.97 27.69
N SER A 11 -28.05 5.65 28.99
CA SER A 11 -28.29 4.29 29.49
C SER A 11 -29.75 3.84 29.36
N GLU A 12 -30.72 4.72 29.61
CA GLU A 12 -32.16 4.45 29.42
C GLU A 12 -32.48 4.29 27.93
N GLU A 13 -31.90 5.12 27.07
CA GLU A 13 -32.12 5.04 25.64
C GLU A 13 -31.61 3.71 25.08
N LEU A 14 -30.40 3.29 25.44
CA LEU A 14 -29.87 1.95 25.10
C LEU A 14 -30.72 0.82 25.69
N ALA A 15 -31.21 0.95 26.94
CA ALA A 15 -32.10 -0.04 27.55
C ALA A 15 -33.49 -0.13 26.88
N SER A 16 -33.87 0.88 26.07
CA SER A 16 -35.11 0.91 25.31
C SER A 16 -34.97 0.46 23.85
N ARG A 17 -33.74 0.20 23.37
CA ARG A 17 -33.51 -0.36 22.02
C ARG A 17 -33.89 -1.85 22.00
N PRO A 18 -34.48 -2.36 20.91
CA PRO A 18 -34.66 -3.80 20.72
C PRO A 18 -33.31 -4.49 20.51
N ASP A 19 -33.24 -5.78 20.82
CA ASP A 19 -32.00 -6.58 20.79
C ASP A 19 -31.28 -6.49 19.44
N ASP A 20 -31.99 -6.58 18.31
CA ASP A 20 -31.42 -6.44 16.95
C ASP A 20 -30.65 -5.11 16.78
N ARG A 21 -31.16 -4.01 17.35
CA ARG A 21 -30.51 -2.69 17.28
C ARG A 21 -29.33 -2.55 18.26
N LEU A 22 -29.24 -3.40 19.27
CA LEU A 22 -28.06 -3.51 20.13
C LEU A 22 -27.00 -4.40 19.47
N VAL A 23 -27.40 -5.48 18.78
CA VAL A 23 -26.51 -6.30 17.95
C VAL A 23 -25.93 -5.45 16.81
N ASP A 24 -26.75 -4.72 16.06
CA ASP A 24 -26.31 -3.78 15.02
C ASP A 24 -25.28 -2.76 15.55
N LEU A 25 -25.50 -2.22 16.75
CA LEU A 25 -24.56 -1.30 17.39
C LEU A 25 -23.23 -2.00 17.70
N LEU A 26 -23.24 -3.20 18.26
CA LEU A 26 -22.02 -3.93 18.60
C LEU A 26 -21.25 -4.43 17.37
N VAL A 27 -21.94 -4.77 16.28
CA VAL A 27 -21.31 -5.09 14.97
C VAL A 27 -20.66 -3.85 14.36
N ARG A 28 -21.32 -2.69 14.42
CA ARG A 28 -20.79 -1.40 13.92
C ARG A 28 -19.79 -0.73 14.86
N ARG A 29 -19.65 -1.22 16.09
CA ARG A 29 -18.73 -0.73 17.12
C ARG A 29 -18.15 -1.92 17.91
N PRO A 30 -17.27 -2.75 17.29
CA PRO A 30 -16.69 -3.91 17.97
C PRO A 30 -15.89 -3.54 19.23
N ASP A 31 -15.39 -2.31 19.30
CA ASP A 31 -14.71 -1.74 20.46
C ASP A 31 -15.60 -1.66 21.71
N LEU A 32 -16.92 -1.60 21.56
CA LEU A 32 -17.87 -1.63 22.67
C LEU A 32 -18.09 -3.05 23.22
N ALA A 33 -17.93 -4.07 22.38
CA ALA A 33 -18.16 -5.47 22.72
C ALA A 33 -17.02 -6.08 23.55
N SER A 34 -15.79 -5.54 23.48
CA SER A 34 -14.61 -6.12 24.13
C SER A 34 -14.03 -5.23 25.24
N PRO A 35 -13.89 -5.72 26.49
CA PRO A 35 -14.49 -6.94 27.03
C PRO A 35 -16.00 -6.77 27.25
N PRO A 36 -16.82 -7.84 27.29
CA PRO A 36 -18.28 -7.73 27.35
C PRO A 36 -18.81 -6.74 28.40
N PRO A 37 -19.69 -5.78 28.03
CA PRO A 37 -20.21 -4.78 28.96
C PRO A 37 -21.17 -5.41 29.99
N ARG A 38 -21.11 -4.96 31.24
CA ARG A 38 -21.96 -5.47 32.34
C ARG A 38 -23.36 -4.82 32.38
N GLY A 39 -23.91 -4.45 31.23
CA GLY A 39 -25.19 -3.76 31.09
C GLY A 39 -25.09 -2.39 30.40
N THR A 40 -26.24 -1.78 30.12
CA THR A 40 -26.39 -0.59 29.27
C THR A 40 -25.71 0.67 29.81
N GLY A 41 -25.59 0.82 31.13
CA GLY A 41 -24.86 1.95 31.74
C GLY A 41 -23.37 1.93 31.42
N VAL A 42 -22.73 0.75 31.50
CA VAL A 42 -21.32 0.57 31.12
C VAL A 42 -21.14 0.73 29.61
N LEU A 43 -22.09 0.24 28.81
CA LEU A 43 -22.10 0.41 27.36
C LEU A 43 -22.20 1.89 26.97
N ALA A 44 -23.10 2.65 27.58
CA ALA A 44 -23.24 4.10 27.38
C ALA A 44 -21.96 4.86 27.75
N GLN A 45 -21.37 4.56 28.91
CA GLN A 45 -20.13 5.21 29.35
C GLN A 45 -18.96 4.95 28.38
N ARG A 46 -18.85 3.73 27.85
CA ARG A 46 -17.84 3.40 26.82
C ARG A 46 -18.12 4.12 25.50
N ALA A 47 -19.35 4.09 25.01
CA ALA A 47 -19.75 4.75 23.76
C ALA A 47 -19.46 6.26 23.78
N MET A 48 -19.58 6.90 24.95
CA MET A 48 -19.26 8.32 25.17
C MET A 48 -17.77 8.60 25.47
N SER A 49 -16.90 7.59 25.54
CA SER A 49 -15.48 7.79 25.85
C SER A 49 -14.69 8.27 24.63
N ALA A 50 -13.72 9.17 24.83
CA ALA A 50 -12.95 9.78 23.75
C ALA A 50 -12.26 8.78 22.81
N ALA A 51 -11.70 7.68 23.35
CA ALA A 51 -11.05 6.64 22.54
C ALA A 51 -12.05 5.90 21.64
N SER A 52 -13.21 5.54 22.19
CA SER A 52 -14.27 4.81 21.49
C SER A 52 -14.95 5.70 20.43
N ILE A 53 -15.15 6.98 20.73
CA ILE A 53 -15.61 8.01 19.78
C ILE A 53 -14.57 8.22 18.65
N SER A 54 -13.27 8.17 18.96
CA SER A 54 -12.21 8.33 17.95
C SER A 54 -12.23 7.19 16.93
N LEU A 55 -12.33 5.93 17.38
CA LEU A 55 -12.44 4.77 16.50
C LEU A 55 -13.69 4.85 15.60
N ALA A 56 -14.83 5.21 16.17
CA ALA A 56 -16.06 5.42 15.41
C ALA A 56 -15.95 6.51 14.34
N GLY A 57 -15.04 7.47 14.53
CA GLY A 57 -14.75 8.54 13.59
C GLY A 57 -14.03 8.06 12.32
N ASP A 58 -13.34 6.92 12.36
CA ASP A 58 -12.55 6.42 11.21
C ASP A 58 -13.44 5.90 10.06
N GLU A 59 -14.72 5.64 10.35
CA GLU A 59 -15.77 5.19 9.42
C GLU A 59 -16.78 6.30 9.04
N LEU A 60 -16.49 7.57 9.36
CA LEU A 60 -17.40 8.69 9.06
C LEU A 60 -17.03 9.38 7.76
N ASP A 61 -17.98 9.41 6.81
CA ASP A 61 -17.86 10.18 5.58
C ASP A 61 -17.82 11.71 5.83
N LEU A 62 -17.41 12.45 4.80
CA LEU A 62 -17.25 13.91 4.85
C LEU A 62 -18.54 14.65 5.23
N LEU A 63 -19.71 14.14 4.85
CA LEU A 63 -20.98 14.74 5.22
C LEU A 63 -21.33 14.45 6.69
N ALA A 64 -20.99 13.27 7.22
CA ALA A 64 -21.12 12.97 8.64
C ALA A 64 -20.21 13.87 9.49
N ILE A 65 -18.98 14.13 9.04
CA ILE A 65 -18.08 15.11 9.66
C ILE A 65 -18.67 16.54 9.59
N ALA A 66 -19.28 16.94 8.47
CA ALA A 66 -19.93 18.25 8.34
C ALA A 66 -21.13 18.41 9.28
N VAL A 67 -21.94 17.35 9.43
CA VAL A 67 -23.05 17.29 10.39
C VAL A 67 -22.54 17.36 11.83
N LEU A 68 -21.39 16.76 12.14
CA LEU A 68 -20.75 16.88 13.46
C LEU A 68 -20.18 18.27 13.73
N GLU A 69 -19.52 18.92 12.76
CA GLU A 69 -19.10 20.33 12.91
C GLU A 69 -20.30 21.25 13.17
N ALA A 70 -21.38 21.08 12.40
CA ALA A 70 -22.63 21.85 12.58
C ALA A 70 -23.30 21.57 13.92
N PHE A 71 -23.34 20.31 14.37
CA PHE A 71 -23.83 19.96 15.69
C PHE A 71 -23.01 20.64 16.80
N LEU A 72 -21.68 20.62 16.70
CA LEU A 72 -20.79 21.22 17.71
C LEU A 72 -20.87 22.75 17.75
N ASP A 73 -20.98 23.40 16.59
CA ASP A 73 -21.18 24.85 16.51
C ASP A 73 -22.53 25.29 17.10
N CYS A 74 -23.62 24.59 16.76
CA CYS A 74 -24.93 24.80 17.38
C CYS A 74 -24.89 24.56 18.90
N ALA A 75 -24.31 23.44 19.35
CA ALA A 75 -24.22 23.11 20.77
C ALA A 75 -23.45 24.17 21.58
N ARG A 76 -22.37 24.72 21.01
CA ARG A 76 -21.62 25.85 21.59
C ARG A 76 -22.52 27.09 21.74
N LYS A 77 -23.20 27.50 20.67
CA LYS A 77 -24.12 28.65 20.68
C LYS A 77 -25.24 28.50 21.71
N THR A 78 -25.83 27.31 21.82
CA THR A 78 -26.83 27.00 22.85
C THR A 78 -26.25 27.09 24.27
N GLY A 79 -25.03 26.58 24.48
CA GLY A 79 -24.34 26.67 25.77
C GLY A 79 -23.93 28.09 26.17
N ASP A 80 -23.53 28.91 25.20
CA ASP A 80 -23.25 30.35 25.40
C ASP A 80 -24.52 31.10 25.79
N ALA A 81 -25.62 30.90 25.06
CA ALA A 81 -26.91 31.50 25.38
C ALA A 81 -27.40 31.13 26.80
N ALA A 82 -27.33 29.84 27.17
CA ALA A 82 -27.75 29.35 28.49
C ALA A 82 -26.90 29.95 29.63
N ARG A 83 -25.58 30.13 29.42
CA ARG A 83 -24.69 30.82 30.36
C ARG A 83 -25.05 32.30 30.53
N THR A 84 -25.55 32.96 29.48
CA THR A 84 -25.96 34.37 29.53
C THR A 84 -27.33 34.57 30.18
N THR A 85 -28.29 33.66 29.99
CA THR A 85 -29.64 33.79 30.57
C THR A 85 -29.77 33.25 32.00
N GLY A 86 -28.84 32.41 32.47
CA GLY A 86 -28.82 31.89 33.85
C GLY A 86 -29.92 30.90 34.22
N ASP A 87 -30.78 30.54 33.26
CA ASP A 87 -32.04 29.80 33.46
C ASP A 87 -31.83 28.28 33.62
N VAL A 88 -30.68 27.76 33.19
CA VAL A 88 -30.32 26.33 33.30
C VAL A 88 -28.83 26.20 33.59
N THR A 89 -28.46 25.54 34.70
CA THR A 89 -27.07 25.11 34.95
C THR A 89 -26.64 24.16 33.83
N PRO A 90 -25.65 24.50 32.98
CA PRO A 90 -25.24 23.62 31.90
C PRO A 90 -24.67 22.32 32.49
N ARG A 91 -25.18 21.17 32.06
CA ARG A 91 -24.50 19.90 32.33
C ARG A 91 -23.21 19.90 31.51
N HIS A 92 -22.09 20.25 32.14
CA HIS A 92 -20.77 20.36 31.49
C HIS A 92 -20.35 19.09 30.71
N ASP A 93 -20.89 17.93 31.07
CA ASP A 93 -20.63 16.64 30.43
C ASP A 93 -21.43 16.41 29.13
N LEU A 94 -22.42 17.27 28.83
CA LEU A 94 -23.34 17.13 27.69
C LEU A 94 -23.34 18.37 26.78
N LEU A 95 -23.47 18.10 25.49
CA LEU A 95 -23.55 19.08 24.39
C LEU A 95 -24.98 19.08 23.82
N GLY A 96 -25.53 20.27 23.56
CA GLY A 96 -26.89 20.45 23.04
C GLY A 96 -27.93 20.78 24.13
N PRO A 97 -29.24 20.61 23.84
CA PRO A 97 -29.80 20.02 22.63
C PRO A 97 -29.57 20.85 21.37
N VAL A 98 -29.46 20.17 20.23
CA VAL A 98 -29.33 20.78 18.89
C VAL A 98 -30.47 20.29 18.00
N GLY A 99 -31.13 21.19 17.28
CA GLY A 99 -32.22 20.87 16.37
C GLY A 99 -31.75 20.44 14.98
N ARG A 100 -32.55 19.58 14.35
CA ARG A 100 -32.35 19.13 12.96
C ARG A 100 -32.25 20.30 11.97
N ASP A 101 -33.14 21.28 12.12
CA ASP A 101 -33.24 22.39 11.17
C ASP A 101 -32.10 23.43 11.35
N ASP A 102 -31.47 23.51 12.52
CA ASP A 102 -30.27 24.34 12.77
C ASP A 102 -29.07 23.83 11.95
N ILE A 103 -28.86 22.51 11.97
CA ILE A 103 -27.81 21.83 11.20
C ILE A 103 -28.05 22.02 9.69
N VAL A 104 -29.30 21.85 9.25
CA VAL A 104 -29.70 22.09 7.85
C VAL A 104 -29.49 23.56 7.45
N ALA A 105 -29.71 24.52 8.36
CA ALA A 105 -29.48 25.93 8.10
C ALA A 105 -27.98 26.24 7.92
N LEU A 106 -27.10 25.67 8.76
CA LEU A 106 -25.65 25.84 8.65
C LEU A 106 -25.06 25.21 7.37
N LEU A 107 -25.48 24.00 7.01
CA LEU A 107 -25.00 23.32 5.80
C LEU A 107 -25.63 23.89 4.51
N GLY A 108 -26.80 24.52 4.62
CA GLY A 108 -27.44 25.27 3.56
C GLY A 108 -27.69 24.44 2.30
N ARG A 109 -27.16 24.88 1.16
CA ARG A 109 -27.31 24.20 -0.15
C ARG A 109 -26.24 23.14 -0.43
N ARG A 110 -25.25 22.97 0.46
CA ARG A 110 -24.09 22.08 0.24
C ARG A 110 -24.43 20.60 0.43
N ALA A 111 -25.46 20.31 1.21
CA ALA A 111 -26.01 18.97 1.44
C ALA A 111 -27.52 18.93 1.16
N LEU A 112 -28.08 17.78 0.80
CA LEU A 112 -29.54 17.62 0.75
C LEU A 112 -30.09 17.31 2.14
N ARG A 113 -31.31 17.77 2.43
CA ARG A 113 -31.98 17.50 3.72
C ARG A 113 -32.10 16.01 4.04
N ALA A 114 -32.36 15.18 3.02
CA ALA A 114 -32.46 13.73 3.18
C ALA A 114 -31.10 13.09 3.57
N ASP A 115 -29.99 13.59 3.02
CA ASP A 115 -28.65 13.09 3.34
C ASP A 115 -28.24 13.48 4.76
N VAL A 116 -28.59 14.71 5.19
CA VAL A 116 -28.42 15.18 6.58
C VAL A 116 -29.25 14.32 7.55
N ASP A 117 -30.52 14.04 7.22
CA ASP A 117 -31.37 13.15 8.02
C ASP A 117 -30.77 11.73 8.13
N ALA A 118 -30.21 11.20 7.03
CA ALA A 118 -29.53 9.91 7.01
C ALA A 118 -28.24 9.92 7.86
N ARG A 119 -27.45 10.99 7.85
CA ARG A 119 -26.24 11.10 8.70
C ARG A 119 -26.59 11.31 10.18
N LEU A 120 -27.66 12.03 10.51
CA LEU A 120 -28.18 12.10 11.88
C LEU A 120 -28.66 10.73 12.39
N ALA A 121 -29.30 9.93 11.53
CA ALA A 121 -29.64 8.54 11.85
C ALA A 121 -28.38 7.68 12.05
N LEU A 122 -27.40 7.75 11.14
CA LEU A 122 -26.11 7.03 11.23
C LEU A 122 -25.36 7.32 12.55
N LEU A 123 -25.25 8.60 12.91
CA LEU A 123 -24.60 9.05 14.16
C LEU A 123 -25.39 8.60 15.40
N SER A 124 -26.73 8.54 15.32
CA SER A 124 -27.59 8.03 16.40
C SER A 124 -27.44 6.52 16.55
N ASP A 125 -27.42 5.78 15.44
CA ASP A 125 -27.33 4.33 15.43
C ASP A 125 -25.97 3.85 15.96
N ARG A 126 -24.87 4.50 15.55
CA ARG A 126 -23.51 4.31 16.11
C ARG A 126 -23.32 4.86 17.54
N ALA A 127 -24.35 5.41 18.18
CA ALA A 127 -24.30 6.01 19.52
C ALA A 127 -23.19 7.07 19.67
N LEU A 128 -23.14 8.02 18.74
CA LEU A 128 -22.32 9.24 18.78
C LEU A 128 -23.14 10.49 19.12
N ILE A 129 -24.44 10.46 18.84
CA ILE A 129 -25.44 11.43 19.32
C ILE A 129 -26.65 10.66 19.85
N TRP A 130 -27.42 11.27 20.75
CA TRP A 130 -28.56 10.63 21.43
C TRP A 130 -29.81 11.49 21.27
N PRO A 131 -30.99 10.91 20.97
CA PRO A 131 -32.22 11.66 20.79
C PRO A 131 -32.65 12.33 22.10
N ALA A 132 -32.85 13.65 22.06
CA ALA A 132 -33.24 14.47 23.20
C ALA A 132 -34.71 14.90 23.15
N ARG A 133 -35.24 15.12 21.94
CA ARG A 133 -36.67 15.42 21.69
C ARG A 133 -37.14 14.67 20.46
N GLN A 134 -38.37 14.17 20.49
CA GLN A 134 -38.97 13.39 19.42
C GLN A 134 -40.39 13.89 19.09
N SER A 135 -40.76 13.78 17.81
CA SER A 135 -42.12 14.00 17.30
C SER A 135 -42.63 12.68 16.73
N GLY A 136 -43.56 12.03 17.42
CA GLY A 136 -43.92 10.65 17.15
C GLY A 136 -42.71 9.72 17.32
N ARG A 137 -42.36 8.97 16.26
CA ARG A 137 -41.17 8.09 16.22
C ARG A 137 -39.91 8.77 15.67
N LYS A 138 -39.95 10.06 15.31
CA LYS A 138 -38.80 10.77 14.72
C LYS A 138 -38.11 11.66 15.74
N ALA A 139 -36.82 11.45 15.95
CA ALA A 139 -35.98 12.41 16.67
C ALA A 139 -35.97 13.76 15.91
N THR A 140 -36.03 14.86 16.66
CA THR A 140 -35.99 16.23 16.13
C THR A 140 -34.85 17.04 16.71
N HIS A 141 -34.39 16.67 17.90
CA HIS A 141 -33.23 17.25 18.57
C HIS A 141 -32.38 16.14 19.19
N TRP A 142 -31.06 16.37 19.25
CA TRP A 142 -30.09 15.45 19.84
C TRP A 142 -29.21 16.14 20.86
N VAL A 143 -28.66 15.36 21.77
CA VAL A 143 -27.54 15.72 22.67
C VAL A 143 -26.34 14.82 22.37
N ALA A 144 -25.15 15.21 22.85
CA ALA A 144 -23.95 14.39 22.79
C ALA A 144 -23.12 14.48 24.08
N GLY A 145 -22.22 13.52 24.30
CA GLY A 145 -21.21 13.64 25.37
C GLY A 145 -20.12 14.65 25.03
N ALA A 146 -19.50 15.26 26.05
CA ALA A 146 -18.44 16.27 25.89
C ALA A 146 -17.24 15.83 25.04
N HIS A 147 -17.01 14.52 24.89
CA HIS A 147 -15.94 13.95 24.06
C HIS A 147 -16.27 13.82 22.57
N LEU A 148 -17.45 14.26 22.10
CA LEU A 148 -17.82 14.20 20.67
C LEU A 148 -16.78 14.83 19.71
N PRO A 149 -16.04 15.91 20.04
CA PRO A 149 -14.98 16.42 19.16
C PRO A 149 -13.89 15.38 18.83
N SER A 150 -13.72 14.33 19.63
CA SER A 150 -12.85 13.19 19.32
C SER A 150 -13.31 12.39 18.09
N ALA A 151 -14.48 12.64 17.50
CA ALA A 151 -14.90 12.06 16.22
C ALA A 151 -14.37 12.83 15.00
N LEU A 152 -13.92 14.08 15.16
CA LEU A 152 -13.47 14.93 14.04
C LEU A 152 -12.03 14.61 13.58
N PRO A 153 -11.76 14.55 12.26
CA PRO A 153 -10.42 14.37 11.68
C PRO A 153 -9.41 15.47 12.03
N TRP A 154 -9.87 16.63 12.47
CA TRP A 154 -9.10 17.87 12.64
C TRP A 154 -9.65 18.67 13.83
N ARG A 155 -8.90 19.67 14.30
CA ARG A 155 -9.23 20.47 15.49
C ARG A 155 -9.98 21.75 15.18
N ALA A 156 -9.69 22.41 14.06
CA ALA A 156 -10.41 23.59 13.59
C ALA A 156 -11.56 23.17 12.63
N PRO A 157 -12.65 23.96 12.53
CA PRO A 157 -13.75 23.63 11.63
C PRO A 157 -13.38 23.96 10.18
N HIS A 158 -13.08 22.95 9.37
CA HIS A 158 -12.72 23.14 7.95
C HIS A 158 -13.93 22.98 7.01
N LEU A 159 -15.06 22.45 7.50
CA LEU A 159 -16.29 22.29 6.73
C LEU A 159 -17.31 23.40 7.01
N LEU A 160 -17.15 24.17 8.09
CA LEU A 160 -17.83 25.43 8.35
C LEU A 160 -16.92 26.67 8.28
N GLY A 161 -15.61 26.47 8.14
CA GLY A 161 -14.62 27.55 8.03
C GLY A 161 -14.62 28.27 6.67
N PRO A 162 -13.78 29.31 6.50
CA PRO A 162 -13.80 30.18 5.33
C PRO A 162 -13.56 29.45 4.00
N LEU A 163 -12.63 28.48 3.99
CA LEU A 163 -12.33 27.69 2.79
C LEU A 163 -13.42 26.67 2.41
N ALA A 164 -14.44 26.46 3.25
CA ALA A 164 -15.42 25.38 3.07
C ALA A 164 -16.25 25.49 1.77
N SER A 165 -16.34 26.68 1.18
CA SER A 165 -17.04 26.96 -0.10
C SER A 165 -16.11 27.47 -1.21
N VAL A 166 -14.79 27.48 -0.97
CA VAL A 166 -13.78 27.94 -1.94
C VAL A 166 -13.38 26.77 -2.84
N ASP A 167 -13.20 27.04 -4.14
CA ASP A 167 -12.74 26.04 -5.10
C ASP A 167 -11.22 25.80 -5.03
N ALA A 168 -10.79 24.63 -5.50
CA ALA A 168 -9.39 24.21 -5.47
C ALA A 168 -8.45 25.15 -6.25
N ALA A 169 -8.93 25.77 -7.33
CA ALA A 169 -8.13 26.65 -8.17
C ALA A 169 -7.77 27.95 -7.43
N ARG A 170 -8.74 28.58 -6.75
CA ARG A 170 -8.50 29.76 -5.92
C ARG A 170 -7.56 29.49 -4.74
N ILE A 171 -7.63 28.29 -4.15
CA ILE A 171 -6.68 27.89 -3.09
C ILE A 171 -5.26 27.77 -3.68
N ALA A 172 -5.11 27.18 -4.88
CA ALA A 172 -3.83 27.11 -5.57
C ALA A 172 -3.29 28.50 -5.96
N ASP A 173 -4.14 29.40 -6.48
CA ASP A 173 -3.77 30.78 -6.80
C ASP A 173 -3.32 31.55 -5.55
N ALA A 174 -4.04 31.40 -4.42
CA ALA A 174 -3.67 32.03 -3.15
C ALA A 174 -2.32 31.52 -2.62
N VAL A 175 -2.06 30.21 -2.70
CA VAL A 175 -0.76 29.61 -2.33
C VAL A 175 0.35 30.04 -3.29
N ALA A 176 0.05 30.23 -4.58
CA ALA A 176 0.99 30.73 -5.58
C ALA A 176 1.31 32.23 -5.41
N ALA A 177 0.40 33.01 -4.82
CA ALA A 177 0.59 34.43 -4.53
C ALA A 177 1.43 34.72 -3.26
N LEU A 178 1.75 33.71 -2.44
CA LEU A 178 2.55 33.90 -1.23
C LEU A 178 4.02 34.26 -1.50
N ASP A 179 4.63 34.95 -0.53
CA ASP A 179 6.08 35.06 -0.42
C ASP A 179 6.70 33.70 -0.05
N ASP A 180 8.01 33.55 -0.23
CA ASP A 180 8.71 32.28 0.01
C ASP A 180 8.59 31.80 1.45
N ARG A 181 8.75 32.68 2.46
CA ARG A 181 8.78 32.28 3.87
C ARG A 181 7.44 31.72 4.38
N PRO A 182 6.26 32.33 4.12
CA PRO A 182 4.97 31.70 4.37
C PRO A 182 4.77 30.38 3.59
N ARG A 183 5.22 30.31 2.34
CA ARG A 183 5.11 29.08 1.52
C ARG A 183 5.96 27.92 2.07
N GLU A 184 7.18 28.19 2.51
CA GLU A 184 8.05 27.20 3.20
C GLU A 184 7.35 26.61 4.44
N LEU A 185 6.73 27.48 5.25
CA LEU A 185 6.01 27.09 6.47
C LEU A 185 4.84 26.16 6.13
N LEU A 186 3.97 26.55 5.19
CA LEU A 186 2.88 25.69 4.74
C LEU A 186 3.38 24.37 4.14
N THR A 187 4.45 24.40 3.35
CA THR A 187 5.06 23.20 2.76
C THR A 187 5.59 22.25 3.84
N THR A 188 6.19 22.79 4.89
CA THR A 188 6.67 22.02 6.06
C THR A 188 5.52 21.32 6.78
N LEU A 189 4.39 22.01 7.01
CA LEU A 189 3.18 21.42 7.59
C LEU A 189 2.50 20.41 6.63
N ALA A 190 2.56 20.64 5.32
CA ALA A 190 1.97 19.75 4.31
C ALA A 190 2.72 18.42 4.18
N GLN A 191 4.03 18.40 4.45
CA GLN A 191 4.83 17.18 4.52
C GLN A 191 4.82 16.55 5.92
N GLY A 192 4.86 17.37 6.99
CA GLY A 192 4.86 16.93 8.38
C GLY A 192 3.47 16.75 9.02
N PRO A 193 3.36 16.96 10.35
CA PRO A 193 2.08 17.11 11.04
C PRO A 193 1.37 18.37 10.58
N ALA A 194 0.04 18.29 10.35
CA ALA A 194 -0.77 19.45 9.98
C ALA A 194 -0.91 20.49 11.11
N LEU A 195 -0.52 20.15 12.35
CA LEU A 195 -0.55 21.04 13.52
C LEU A 195 0.83 21.69 13.74
N GLY A 196 0.86 23.02 13.66
CA GLY A 196 2.00 23.85 14.02
C GLY A 196 1.78 24.57 15.35
N ARG A 197 2.81 24.68 16.19
CA ARG A 197 2.79 25.50 17.40
C ARG A 197 3.61 26.77 17.23
N SER A 198 2.99 27.94 17.37
CA SER A 198 3.65 29.26 17.44
C SER A 198 2.91 30.18 18.41
N ARG A 199 3.63 31.08 19.08
CA ARG A 199 3.03 32.19 19.84
C ARG A 199 2.32 33.20 18.94
N ASP A 200 2.72 33.27 17.68
CA ASP A 200 2.10 34.15 16.67
C ASP A 200 0.70 33.64 16.25
N ALA A 201 0.24 32.54 16.84
CA ALA A 201 -1.16 32.13 16.80
C ALA A 201 -2.05 32.96 17.76
N ALA A 202 -1.51 33.86 18.59
CA ALA A 202 -2.34 34.77 19.39
C ALA A 202 -3.09 35.78 18.49
N PRO A 203 -4.32 36.24 18.83
CA PRO A 203 -5.07 37.20 18.02
C PRO A 203 -4.43 38.59 17.92
N ASP A 204 -3.57 38.93 18.87
CA ASP A 204 -2.84 40.20 19.04
C ASP A 204 -1.37 40.14 18.60
N ALA A 205 -0.95 39.02 17.99
CA ALA A 205 0.39 38.86 17.41
C ALA A 205 0.64 39.84 16.24
N ASP A 206 1.92 40.14 15.98
CA ASP A 206 2.34 41.06 14.91
C ASP A 206 1.75 40.66 13.55
N PRO A 207 0.87 41.50 12.93
CA PRO A 207 0.28 41.22 11.63
C PRO A 207 1.28 41.04 10.48
N ALA A 208 2.53 41.49 10.62
CA ALA A 208 3.58 41.28 9.63
C ALA A 208 4.18 39.86 9.68
N ALA A 209 4.05 39.14 10.79
CA ALA A 209 4.62 37.82 10.97
C ALA A 209 3.95 36.75 10.06
N PRO A 210 4.67 35.69 9.64
CA PRO A 210 4.16 34.73 8.66
C PRO A 210 2.85 34.04 9.07
N VAL A 211 2.67 33.70 10.35
CA VAL A 211 1.49 32.98 10.83
C VAL A 211 0.24 33.88 10.84
N PRO A 212 0.24 35.10 11.42
CA PRO A 212 -0.84 36.08 11.26
C PRO A 212 -1.22 36.36 9.80
N ARG A 213 -0.24 36.53 8.90
CA ARG A 213 -0.51 36.71 7.46
C ARG A 213 -1.25 35.52 6.83
N LEU A 214 -0.84 34.30 7.15
CA LEU A 214 -1.48 33.07 6.67
C LEU A 214 -2.88 32.85 7.25
N LEU A 215 -3.10 33.25 8.51
CA LEU A 215 -4.40 33.24 9.18
C LEU A 215 -5.35 34.28 8.57
N ALA A 216 -4.86 35.48 8.24
CA ALA A 216 -5.65 36.51 7.57
C ALA A 216 -5.98 36.19 6.10
N ALA A 217 -5.25 35.25 5.49
CA ALA A 217 -5.51 34.73 4.15
C ALA A 217 -6.32 33.42 4.16
N ASP A 218 -6.82 32.97 5.32
CA ASP A 218 -7.54 31.70 5.54
C ASP A 218 -6.76 30.42 5.13
N LEU A 219 -5.45 30.53 4.85
CA LEU A 219 -4.59 29.40 4.48
C LEU A 219 -4.05 28.62 5.70
N LEU A 220 -4.24 29.15 6.90
CA LEU A 220 -4.15 28.43 8.17
C LEU A 220 -5.44 28.65 8.96
N ALA A 221 -5.83 27.66 9.77
CA ALA A 221 -6.89 27.79 10.75
C ALA A 221 -6.30 27.91 12.16
N ARG A 222 -6.85 28.81 12.98
CA ARG A 222 -6.51 28.93 14.41
C ARG A 222 -7.26 27.87 15.21
N VAL A 223 -6.53 27.08 16.01
CA VAL A 223 -7.10 26.12 16.97
C VAL A 223 -7.19 26.75 18.36
N ASP A 224 -6.10 27.38 18.79
CA ASP A 224 -5.99 28.14 20.03
C ASP A 224 -4.91 29.23 19.89
N GLU A 225 -4.63 29.99 20.95
CA GLU A 225 -3.66 31.09 20.96
C GLU A 225 -2.20 30.65 20.71
N GLN A 226 -1.91 29.34 20.70
CA GLN A 226 -0.56 28.80 20.49
C GLN A 226 -0.48 27.74 19.37
N THR A 227 -1.61 27.41 18.74
CA THR A 227 -1.75 26.28 17.83
C THR A 227 -2.52 26.66 16.58
N VAL A 228 -1.91 26.40 15.42
CA VAL A 228 -2.52 26.50 14.10
C VAL A 228 -2.60 25.14 13.43
N GLU A 229 -3.59 24.98 12.57
CA GLU A 229 -3.82 23.77 11.79
C GLU A 229 -3.88 24.12 10.30
N LEU A 230 -3.15 23.35 9.48
CA LEU A 230 -3.19 23.44 8.04
C LEU A 230 -4.50 22.81 7.51
N PRO A 231 -5.36 23.57 6.81
CA PRO A 231 -6.57 23.01 6.20
C PRO A 231 -6.23 21.89 5.21
N PRO A 232 -7.01 20.79 5.17
CA PRO A 232 -6.68 19.64 4.34
C PRO A 232 -6.58 19.99 2.86
N GLN A 233 -7.45 20.88 2.36
CA GLN A 233 -7.43 21.37 0.97
C GLN A 233 -6.09 22.05 0.63
N VAL A 234 -5.59 22.93 1.51
CA VAL A 234 -4.33 23.66 1.32
C VAL A 234 -3.16 22.68 1.32
N GLY A 235 -3.16 21.72 2.25
CA GLY A 235 -2.15 20.67 2.30
C GLY A 235 -2.14 19.77 1.06
N GLN A 236 -3.32 19.42 0.50
CA GLN A 236 -3.43 18.64 -0.73
C GLN A 236 -2.91 19.40 -1.94
N VAL A 237 -3.28 20.68 -2.10
CA VAL A 237 -2.74 21.57 -3.14
C VAL A 237 -1.21 21.60 -3.10
N LEU A 238 -0.61 21.77 -1.92
CA LEU A 238 0.84 21.81 -1.73
C LEU A 238 1.56 20.48 -2.04
N ARG A 239 0.85 19.35 -2.00
CA ARG A 239 1.39 18.03 -2.39
C ARG A 239 1.08 17.65 -3.84
N GLY A 240 0.36 18.48 -4.59
CA GLY A 240 -0.13 18.13 -5.93
C GLY A 240 -1.20 17.03 -5.90
N GLU A 241 -1.95 16.94 -4.82
CA GLU A 241 -3.05 15.98 -4.63
C GLU A 241 -4.41 16.63 -4.92
N PRO A 242 -5.42 15.87 -5.40
CA PRO A 242 -6.79 16.36 -5.53
C PRO A 242 -7.33 16.91 -4.20
N PRO A 243 -7.72 18.20 -4.12
CA PRO A 243 -8.20 18.78 -2.87
C PRO A 243 -9.60 18.29 -2.49
N LEU A 244 -9.84 18.15 -1.18
CA LEU A 244 -11.11 17.70 -0.62
C LEU A 244 -12.28 18.56 -1.09
N GLN A 245 -13.28 17.94 -1.71
CA GLN A 245 -14.45 18.63 -2.25
C GLN A 245 -15.42 19.05 -1.13
N THR A 246 -15.19 20.23 -0.56
CA THR A 246 -16.01 20.76 0.54
C THR A 246 -17.16 21.66 0.07
N ALA A 247 -17.04 22.28 -1.12
CA ALA A 247 -18.04 23.20 -1.67
C ALA A 247 -19.38 22.52 -2.00
N ALA A 248 -19.37 21.22 -2.28
CA ALA A 248 -20.56 20.36 -2.33
C ALA A 248 -20.29 19.09 -1.51
N LEU A 249 -21.08 18.87 -0.46
CA LEU A 249 -20.93 17.73 0.46
C LEU A 249 -21.68 16.49 -0.08
N ARG A 250 -21.46 16.20 -1.36
CA ARG A 250 -22.02 15.03 -2.07
C ARG A 250 -20.92 14.06 -2.40
N GLU A 251 -21.25 12.79 -2.44
CA GLU A 251 -20.32 11.74 -2.82
C GLU A 251 -19.88 11.91 -4.28
N PRO A 252 -18.57 11.94 -4.58
CA PRO A 252 -18.06 11.95 -5.95
C PRO A 252 -18.40 10.64 -6.66
N ALA A 253 -19.00 10.71 -7.85
CA ALA A 253 -19.23 9.52 -8.67
C ALA A 253 -17.93 9.08 -9.36
N LEU A 254 -17.65 7.77 -9.38
CA LEU A 254 -16.59 7.19 -10.21
C LEU A 254 -17.09 7.04 -11.65
N THR A 255 -16.93 8.10 -12.43
CA THR A 255 -17.21 8.09 -13.88
C THR A 255 -15.91 8.12 -14.67
N GLY A 256 -15.86 7.37 -15.76
CA GLY A 256 -14.75 7.33 -16.70
C GLY A 256 -15.22 7.03 -18.12
N GLU A 257 -14.28 6.94 -19.05
CA GLU A 257 -14.56 6.47 -20.42
C GLU A 257 -14.57 4.93 -20.45
N PRO A 258 -15.41 4.29 -21.28
CA PRO A 258 -15.33 2.86 -21.52
C PRO A 258 -13.98 2.46 -22.10
N SER A 259 -13.38 1.41 -21.56
CA SER A 259 -12.13 0.83 -22.06
C SER A 259 -12.31 0.36 -23.51
N ARG A 260 -11.36 0.74 -24.36
CA ARG A 260 -11.23 0.23 -25.74
C ARG A 260 -10.57 -1.15 -25.82
N TYR A 261 -10.13 -1.68 -24.69
CA TYR A 261 -9.43 -2.95 -24.54
C TYR A 261 -10.27 -3.93 -23.74
N ASP A 262 -10.11 -5.22 -24.02
CA ASP A 262 -10.57 -6.28 -23.14
C ASP A 262 -9.76 -6.25 -21.84
N VAL A 263 -10.41 -5.78 -20.77
CA VAL A 263 -9.84 -5.57 -19.44
C VAL A 263 -9.50 -6.91 -18.78
N ASP A 264 -10.30 -7.95 -19.02
CA ASP A 264 -10.08 -9.26 -18.40
C ASP A 264 -8.97 -10.04 -19.12
N ALA A 265 -8.92 -9.99 -20.45
CA ALA A 265 -7.81 -10.55 -21.21
C ALA A 265 -6.47 -9.86 -20.90
N ALA A 266 -6.48 -8.53 -20.70
CA ALA A 266 -5.30 -7.79 -20.26
C ALA A 266 -4.86 -8.20 -18.83
N GLY A 267 -5.80 -8.33 -17.90
CA GLY A 267 -5.53 -8.82 -16.55
C GLY A 267 -4.98 -10.25 -16.51
N ALA A 268 -5.53 -11.15 -17.34
CA ALA A 268 -5.05 -12.52 -17.50
C ALA A 268 -3.62 -12.58 -18.08
N GLY A 269 -3.27 -11.66 -18.99
CA GLY A 269 -1.91 -11.49 -19.50
C GLY A 269 -0.90 -11.13 -18.40
N GLU A 270 -1.22 -10.13 -17.58
CA GLU A 270 -0.39 -9.73 -16.42
C GLU A 270 -0.30 -10.85 -15.36
N ALA A 271 -1.38 -11.61 -15.15
CA ALA A 271 -1.38 -12.77 -14.27
C ALA A 271 -0.44 -13.89 -14.75
N LEU A 272 -0.42 -14.19 -16.05
CA LEU A 272 0.51 -15.16 -16.64
C LEU A 272 1.97 -14.67 -16.55
N GLU A 273 2.22 -13.39 -16.81
CA GLU A 273 3.54 -12.80 -16.65
C GLU A 273 3.99 -12.78 -15.19
N LEU A 274 3.10 -12.54 -14.21
CA LEU A 274 3.42 -12.71 -12.79
C LEU A 274 3.86 -14.14 -12.49
N LEU A 275 3.12 -15.16 -12.94
CA LEU A 275 3.47 -16.57 -12.72
C LEU A 275 4.84 -16.93 -13.30
N ARG A 276 5.16 -16.39 -14.49
CA ARG A 276 6.49 -16.55 -15.11
C ARG A 276 7.58 -15.92 -14.23
N HIS A 277 7.43 -14.64 -13.87
CA HIS A 277 8.38 -13.94 -12.99
C HIS A 277 8.57 -14.66 -11.64
N THR A 278 7.50 -15.21 -11.07
CA THR A 278 7.55 -16.02 -9.85
C THR A 278 8.38 -17.29 -10.06
N ALA A 279 8.19 -18.00 -11.18
CA ALA A 279 8.99 -19.18 -11.51
C ALA A 279 10.49 -18.86 -11.72
N ASP A 280 10.78 -17.75 -12.40
CA ASP A 280 12.15 -17.27 -12.66
C ASP A 280 12.88 -16.90 -11.35
N VAL A 281 12.21 -16.20 -10.44
CA VAL A 281 12.77 -15.84 -9.11
C VAL A 281 12.95 -17.08 -8.22
N ILE A 282 12.02 -18.04 -8.25
CA ILE A 282 12.18 -19.34 -7.56
C ILE A 282 13.41 -20.07 -8.09
N GLY A 283 13.59 -20.15 -9.42
CA GLY A 283 14.76 -20.80 -10.03
C GLY A 283 16.07 -20.13 -9.60
N ALA A 284 16.16 -18.82 -9.73
CA ALA A 284 17.35 -18.05 -9.35
C ALA A 284 17.70 -18.16 -7.85
N LEU A 285 16.71 -18.34 -6.96
CA LEU A 285 16.93 -18.62 -5.53
C LEU A 285 17.32 -20.07 -5.25
N GLY A 286 16.87 -21.02 -6.06
CA GLY A 286 17.29 -22.44 -5.99
C GLY A 286 18.76 -22.60 -6.38
N ASP A 287 19.17 -21.96 -7.48
CA ASP A 287 20.55 -21.98 -7.97
C ASP A 287 21.51 -21.20 -7.04
N ALA A 288 21.04 -20.07 -6.51
CA ALA A 288 21.81 -19.21 -5.62
C ALA A 288 20.91 -18.63 -4.52
N PRO A 289 20.86 -19.25 -3.33
CA PRO A 289 20.16 -18.70 -2.17
C PRO A 289 20.59 -17.27 -1.81
N ALA A 290 19.70 -16.52 -1.18
CA ALA A 290 19.94 -15.12 -0.83
C ALA A 290 20.23 -14.97 0.67
N ALA A 291 21.30 -14.24 1.04
CA ALA A 291 21.69 -14.09 2.45
C ALA A 291 20.64 -13.31 3.26
N VAL A 292 20.33 -13.79 4.47
CA VAL A 292 19.50 -13.06 5.44
C VAL A 292 20.32 -11.94 6.09
N LEU A 293 19.75 -10.74 6.23
CA LEU A 293 20.38 -9.64 6.95
C LEU A 293 20.30 -9.85 8.48
N ARG A 294 21.23 -9.24 9.23
CA ARG A 294 21.16 -9.18 10.70
C ARG A 294 19.91 -8.46 11.26
N SER A 295 19.27 -7.62 10.47
CA SER A 295 17.96 -6.98 10.75
C SER A 295 16.76 -7.87 10.39
N GLY A 296 17.01 -9.08 9.86
CA GLY A 296 16.02 -9.87 9.14
C GLY A 296 15.81 -9.38 7.70
N GLY A 297 15.26 -10.26 6.88
CA GLY A 297 14.94 -9.95 5.48
C GLY A 297 16.13 -9.88 4.53
N MET A 298 15.86 -9.44 3.30
CA MET A 298 16.76 -9.50 2.15
C MET A 298 17.21 -8.08 1.75
N GLY A 299 18.52 -7.86 1.75
CA GLY A 299 19.11 -6.55 1.43
C GLY A 299 19.10 -6.19 -0.06
N ILE A 300 19.15 -4.88 -0.34
CA ILE A 300 19.11 -4.32 -1.71
C ILE A 300 20.18 -4.88 -2.66
N ARG A 301 21.31 -5.40 -2.15
CA ARG A 301 22.35 -6.04 -2.97
C ARG A 301 21.87 -7.37 -3.56
N GLU A 302 21.16 -8.17 -2.77
CA GLU A 302 20.65 -9.48 -3.19
C GLU A 302 19.44 -9.30 -4.13
N LEU A 303 18.57 -8.31 -3.85
CA LEU A 303 17.51 -7.91 -4.79
C LEU A 303 18.07 -7.46 -6.14
N ARG A 304 19.17 -6.68 -6.17
CA ARG A 304 19.87 -6.30 -7.41
C ARG A 304 20.53 -7.48 -8.13
N ARG A 305 20.98 -8.51 -7.40
CA ARG A 305 21.50 -9.76 -7.97
C ARG A 305 20.38 -10.52 -8.69
N LEU A 306 19.27 -10.75 -8.00
CA LEU A 306 18.08 -11.44 -8.54
C LEU A 306 17.47 -10.69 -9.72
N ALA A 307 17.35 -9.36 -9.62
CA ALA A 307 16.93 -8.49 -10.73
C ALA A 307 17.83 -8.67 -11.96
N LYS A 308 19.15 -8.72 -11.78
CA LYS A 308 20.10 -8.96 -12.87
C LYS A 308 20.00 -10.37 -13.47
N SER A 309 19.80 -11.41 -12.66
CA SER A 309 19.74 -12.80 -13.15
C SER A 309 18.41 -13.13 -13.83
N THR A 310 17.32 -12.48 -13.43
CA THR A 310 15.96 -12.68 -13.99
C THR A 310 15.58 -11.66 -15.06
N GLY A 311 16.39 -10.62 -15.27
CA GLY A 311 16.08 -9.52 -16.21
C GLY A 311 15.04 -8.52 -15.70
N LEU A 312 14.66 -8.59 -14.43
CA LEU A 312 13.55 -7.83 -13.84
C LEU A 312 13.98 -6.54 -13.15
N THR A 313 13.01 -5.67 -12.86
CA THR A 313 13.25 -4.49 -12.02
C THR A 313 13.38 -4.90 -10.55
N VAL A 314 14.13 -4.11 -9.77
CA VAL A 314 14.27 -4.33 -8.32
C VAL A 314 12.91 -4.29 -7.61
N THR A 315 11.99 -3.42 -8.06
CA THR A 315 10.63 -3.31 -7.53
C THR A 315 9.81 -4.57 -7.82
N ARG A 316 9.87 -5.12 -9.05
CA ARG A 316 9.17 -6.37 -9.42
C ARG A 316 9.70 -7.55 -8.62
N VAL A 317 11.02 -7.67 -8.46
CA VAL A 317 11.64 -8.69 -7.60
C VAL A 317 11.23 -8.51 -6.14
N GLY A 318 11.23 -7.27 -5.62
CA GLY A 318 10.80 -6.97 -4.26
C GLY A 318 9.38 -7.44 -4.00
N LEU A 319 8.42 -7.11 -4.88
CA LEU A 319 7.05 -7.60 -4.82
C LEU A 319 7.00 -9.13 -4.87
N VAL A 320 7.63 -9.76 -5.86
CA VAL A 320 7.61 -11.23 -6.00
C VAL A 320 8.19 -11.93 -4.77
N ILE A 321 9.26 -11.41 -4.15
CA ILE A 321 9.84 -11.96 -2.92
C ILE A 321 8.87 -11.88 -1.73
N GLU A 322 8.16 -10.75 -1.56
CA GLU A 322 7.12 -10.60 -0.53
C GLU A 322 5.97 -11.61 -0.74
N LEU A 323 5.49 -11.77 -1.99
CA LEU A 323 4.44 -12.73 -2.34
C LEU A 323 4.88 -14.18 -2.10
N LEU A 324 6.09 -14.54 -2.53
CA LEU A 324 6.66 -15.87 -2.33
C LEU A 324 6.76 -16.22 -0.84
N ALA A 325 7.16 -15.27 0.01
CA ALA A 325 7.27 -15.50 1.45
C ALA A 325 5.90 -15.60 2.13
N ALA A 326 4.95 -14.73 1.75
CA ALA A 326 3.58 -14.77 2.25
C ALA A 326 2.86 -16.08 1.85
N ALA A 327 3.06 -16.54 0.61
CA ALA A 327 2.58 -17.83 0.12
C ALA A 327 3.40 -19.04 0.61
N ARG A 328 4.42 -18.84 1.46
CA ARG A 328 5.30 -19.88 2.05
C ARG A 328 6.12 -20.69 1.02
N LEU A 329 6.26 -20.18 -0.20
CA LEU A 329 7.04 -20.76 -1.30
C LEU A 329 8.55 -20.51 -1.14
N ILE A 330 8.94 -19.48 -0.39
CA ILE A 330 10.31 -19.30 0.11
C ILE A 330 10.32 -19.21 1.64
N GLY A 331 11.44 -19.59 2.24
CA GLY A 331 11.67 -19.52 3.68
C GLY A 331 13.11 -19.16 4.00
N ALA A 332 13.34 -18.60 5.19
CA ALA A 332 14.66 -18.46 5.76
C ALA A 332 15.04 -19.75 6.50
N GLY A 333 16.29 -20.19 6.35
CA GLY A 333 16.83 -21.37 7.04
C GLY A 333 18.18 -21.80 6.48
N THR A 334 18.61 -23.01 6.83
CA THR A 334 19.72 -23.69 6.16
C THR A 334 19.15 -24.72 5.16
N PRO A 335 19.49 -24.66 3.87
CA PRO A 335 19.09 -25.67 2.90
C PRO A 335 19.69 -27.04 3.22
N GLU A 336 18.94 -28.12 3.03
CA GLU A 336 19.39 -29.51 3.27
C GLU A 336 20.62 -29.91 2.44
N SER A 337 20.85 -29.23 1.31
CA SER A 337 22.01 -29.40 0.43
C SER A 337 23.30 -28.74 0.94
N MET A 338 23.26 -28.04 2.07
CA MET A 338 24.39 -27.27 2.63
C MET A 338 24.72 -27.68 4.07
N ASP A 339 26.00 -27.65 4.42
CA ASP A 339 26.45 -27.97 5.79
C ASP A 339 26.09 -26.84 6.77
N ALA A 340 25.11 -27.12 7.63
CA ALA A 340 24.58 -26.22 8.66
C ALA A 340 25.62 -25.71 9.67
N LEU A 341 26.81 -26.31 9.75
CA LEU A 341 27.90 -25.82 10.59
C LEU A 341 28.74 -24.72 9.93
N THR A 342 28.47 -24.40 8.65
CA THR A 342 29.33 -23.53 7.82
C THR A 342 28.62 -22.38 7.11
N VAL A 343 27.28 -22.38 7.06
CA VAL A 343 26.48 -21.44 6.26
C VAL A 343 25.50 -20.68 7.15
N ASP A 344 25.57 -19.34 7.09
CA ASP A 344 24.59 -18.44 7.71
C ASP A 344 23.17 -18.69 7.14
N GLU A 345 22.13 -18.21 7.83
CA GLU A 345 20.75 -18.34 7.37
C GLU A 345 20.54 -17.69 5.97
N VAL A 346 19.87 -18.41 5.06
CA VAL A 346 19.58 -17.95 3.70
C VAL A 346 18.09 -18.10 3.37
N PHE A 347 17.59 -17.23 2.49
CA PHE A 347 16.33 -17.41 1.80
C PHE A 347 16.49 -18.36 0.62
N ALA A 348 15.71 -19.43 0.61
CA ALA A 348 15.67 -20.44 -0.44
C ALA A 348 14.22 -20.90 -0.72
N PRO A 349 13.96 -21.56 -1.87
CA PRO A 349 12.67 -22.22 -2.13
C PRO A 349 12.35 -23.29 -1.08
N THR A 350 11.08 -23.46 -0.75
CA THR A 350 10.62 -24.54 0.16
C THR A 350 10.04 -25.72 -0.63
N THR A 351 9.85 -26.85 0.04
CA THR A 351 9.21 -28.06 -0.54
C THR A 351 7.75 -27.84 -0.96
N THR A 352 7.11 -26.72 -0.58
CA THR A 352 5.74 -26.40 -1.05
C THR A 352 5.73 -25.94 -2.51
N VAL A 353 6.88 -25.53 -3.06
CA VAL A 353 7.02 -25.09 -4.46
C VAL A 353 6.62 -26.18 -5.45
N ASP A 354 6.93 -27.45 -5.19
CA ASP A 354 6.58 -28.55 -6.10
C ASP A 354 5.05 -28.76 -6.15
N GLY A 355 4.41 -28.77 -4.98
CA GLY A 355 2.96 -28.85 -4.85
C GLY A 355 2.22 -27.63 -5.40
N TRP A 356 2.85 -26.45 -5.41
CA TRP A 356 2.34 -25.27 -6.09
C TRP A 356 2.52 -25.35 -7.60
N ARG A 357 3.72 -25.70 -8.09
CA ARG A 357 4.05 -25.84 -9.53
C ARG A 357 3.17 -26.87 -10.25
N ALA A 358 2.75 -27.93 -9.56
CA ALA A 358 1.84 -28.95 -10.08
C ALA A 358 0.40 -28.47 -10.31
N GLN A 359 0.02 -27.26 -9.86
CA GLN A 359 -1.32 -26.72 -10.01
C GLN A 359 -1.51 -25.94 -11.32
N GLY A 360 -2.75 -25.86 -11.80
CA GLY A 360 -3.13 -25.00 -12.92
C GLY A 360 -2.81 -23.51 -12.65
N PRO A 361 -2.53 -22.73 -13.70
CA PRO A 361 -2.17 -21.32 -13.58
C PRO A 361 -3.18 -20.51 -12.75
N GLU A 362 -4.48 -20.80 -12.88
CA GLU A 362 -5.55 -20.14 -12.14
C GLU A 362 -5.43 -20.30 -10.61
N ARG A 363 -5.05 -21.49 -10.13
CA ARG A 363 -4.85 -21.77 -8.69
C ARG A 363 -3.54 -21.19 -8.19
N ARG A 364 -2.47 -21.33 -8.99
CA ARG A 364 -1.17 -20.74 -8.69
C ARG A 364 -1.27 -19.22 -8.53
N TRP A 365 -2.01 -18.57 -9.43
CA TRP A 365 -2.28 -17.14 -9.37
C TRP A 365 -3.12 -16.79 -8.15
N ALA A 366 -4.23 -17.50 -7.90
CA ALA A 366 -5.11 -17.22 -6.77
C ALA A 366 -4.35 -17.21 -5.43
N SER A 367 -3.42 -18.15 -5.21
CA SER A 367 -2.59 -18.16 -3.99
C SER A 367 -1.72 -16.91 -3.84
N LEU A 368 -1.20 -16.34 -4.92
CA LEU A 368 -0.37 -15.12 -4.90
C LEU A 368 -1.24 -13.87 -4.73
N ALA A 369 -2.42 -13.85 -5.35
CA ALA A 369 -3.36 -12.73 -5.27
C ALA A 369 -3.96 -12.58 -3.86
N THR A 370 -4.38 -13.68 -3.23
CA THR A 370 -4.79 -13.68 -1.82
C THR A 370 -3.63 -13.29 -0.90
N ALA A 371 -2.44 -13.86 -1.13
CA ALA A 371 -1.25 -13.52 -0.33
C ALA A 371 -0.88 -12.03 -0.41
N TRP A 372 -1.08 -11.37 -1.57
CA TRP A 372 -0.90 -9.92 -1.72
C TRP A 372 -1.94 -9.11 -0.95
N LEU A 373 -3.22 -9.48 -1.06
CA LEU A 373 -4.32 -8.75 -0.42
C LEU A 373 -4.17 -8.75 1.11
N ASP A 374 -3.66 -9.86 1.67
CA ASP A 374 -3.44 -10.04 3.11
C ASP A 374 -2.01 -9.71 3.58
N LEU A 375 -1.10 -9.33 2.68
CA LEU A 375 0.29 -9.01 2.99
C LEU A 375 0.38 -7.82 3.98
N PRO A 376 0.88 -7.99 5.23
CA PRO A 376 0.98 -6.92 6.21
C PRO A 376 2.23 -6.05 5.98
N ARG A 377 2.54 -5.75 4.71
CA ARG A 377 3.72 -5.04 4.23
C ARG A 377 3.40 -4.25 2.97
N ARG A 378 4.16 -3.19 2.71
CA ARG A 378 4.03 -2.34 1.51
C ARG A 378 5.24 -2.53 0.59
N ALA A 379 5.10 -3.41 -0.41
CA ALA A 379 6.20 -3.82 -1.28
C ALA A 379 6.74 -2.67 -2.15
N SER A 380 5.88 -1.72 -2.53
CA SER A 380 6.24 -0.44 -3.17
C SER A 380 7.35 0.35 -2.46
N GLN A 381 7.52 0.20 -1.14
CA GLN A 381 8.58 0.89 -0.39
C GLN A 381 9.97 0.24 -0.49
N ILE A 382 10.08 -0.94 -1.09
CA ILE A 382 11.35 -1.66 -1.18
C ILE A 382 12.32 -0.89 -2.07
N GLY A 383 13.46 -0.50 -1.51
CA GLY A 383 14.45 0.37 -2.15
C GLY A 383 14.31 1.87 -1.84
N GLU A 384 13.23 2.30 -1.17
CA GLU A 384 13.15 3.64 -0.57
C GLU A 384 14.07 3.76 0.67
N THR A 385 14.30 4.99 1.13
CA THR A 385 14.93 5.24 2.44
C THR A 385 13.88 5.40 3.52
N ASP A 386 14.10 4.77 4.68
CA ASP A 386 13.31 4.99 5.88
C ASP A 386 13.58 6.36 6.53
N ARG A 387 13.04 6.57 7.75
CA ARG A 387 13.17 7.82 8.50
C ARG A 387 14.58 8.08 9.04
N ASP A 388 15.38 7.03 9.20
CA ASP A 388 16.76 7.08 9.69
C ASP A 388 17.77 7.11 8.51
N GLY A 389 17.28 7.07 7.26
CA GLY A 389 18.05 7.12 6.03
C GLY A 389 18.57 5.76 5.54
N ALA A 390 18.14 4.65 6.15
CA ALA A 390 18.51 3.31 5.73
C ALA A 390 17.61 2.83 4.57
N ILE A 391 18.16 2.04 3.64
CA ILE A 391 17.40 1.53 2.49
C ILE A 391 16.55 0.33 2.94
N ILE A 392 15.24 0.40 2.70
CA ILE A 392 14.27 -0.63 3.03
C ILE A 392 14.50 -1.85 2.13
N GLY A 393 14.73 -3.02 2.74
CA GLY A 393 14.85 -4.32 2.07
C GLY A 393 13.51 -5.06 1.95
N ALA A 394 13.49 -6.13 1.16
CA ALA A 394 12.33 -7.04 1.12
C ALA A 394 12.32 -7.91 2.38
N LEU A 395 11.14 -8.28 2.89
CA LEU A 395 10.93 -9.06 4.11
C LEU A 395 11.47 -8.41 5.41
N ALA A 396 12.09 -7.23 5.32
CA ALA A 396 12.69 -6.50 6.42
C ALA A 396 11.61 -5.94 7.37
N SER A 397 11.89 -5.87 8.68
CA SER A 397 10.90 -5.42 9.69
C SER A 397 10.28 -4.04 9.39
N GLU A 398 11.07 -3.19 8.74
CA GLU A 398 10.83 -1.80 8.37
C GLU A 398 9.73 -1.65 7.31
N SER A 399 9.45 -2.69 6.51
CA SER A 399 8.35 -2.70 5.54
C SER A 399 6.99 -3.10 6.13
N PHE A 400 6.94 -3.49 7.41
CA PHE A 400 5.73 -3.97 8.08
C PHE A 400 4.72 -2.85 8.34
N ASP A 401 3.49 -3.05 7.86
CA ASP A 401 2.35 -2.18 8.10
C ASP A 401 1.10 -3.06 8.30
N ALA A 402 0.69 -3.23 9.55
CA ALA A 402 -0.52 -3.97 9.92
C ALA A 402 -1.81 -3.38 9.32
N SER A 403 -1.79 -2.14 8.83
CA SER A 403 -2.92 -1.53 8.13
C SER A 403 -2.92 -1.75 6.62
N ALA A 404 -1.84 -2.30 6.03
CA ALA A 404 -1.74 -2.51 4.58
C ALA A 404 -2.86 -3.41 3.98
N PRO A 405 -3.29 -4.52 4.63
CA PRO A 405 -4.37 -5.36 4.09
C PRO A 405 -5.73 -4.65 4.04
N ALA A 406 -6.02 -3.83 5.05
CA ALA A 406 -7.23 -2.99 5.09
C ALA A 406 -7.12 -1.86 4.06
N LEU A 407 -5.96 -1.20 3.96
CA LEU A 407 -5.68 -0.12 3.03
C LEU A 407 -5.86 -0.55 1.56
N ARG A 408 -5.38 -1.75 1.18
CA ARG A 408 -5.60 -2.32 -0.17
C ARG A 408 -7.09 -2.49 -0.47
N ARG A 409 -7.84 -3.07 0.47
CA ARG A 409 -9.29 -3.25 0.38
C ARG A 409 -10.00 -1.89 0.25
N THR A 410 -9.72 -0.94 1.14
CA THR A 410 -10.25 0.44 1.07
C THR A 410 -9.99 1.12 -0.27
N VAL A 411 -8.84 0.88 -0.92
CA VAL A 411 -8.53 1.45 -2.24
C VAL A 411 -9.27 0.74 -3.39
N LEU A 412 -9.42 -0.59 -3.33
CA LEU A 412 -9.99 -1.38 -4.42
C LEU A 412 -11.52 -1.52 -4.36
N GLU A 413 -12.11 -1.58 -3.16
CA GLU A 413 -13.56 -1.73 -2.95
C GLU A 413 -14.40 -0.69 -3.70
N PRO A 414 -14.07 0.63 -3.73
CA PRO A 414 -14.84 1.61 -4.49
C PRO A 414 -14.88 1.33 -6.00
N LEU A 415 -13.89 0.62 -6.56
CA LEU A 415 -13.92 0.23 -7.96
C LEU A 415 -14.96 -0.86 -8.26
N THR A 416 -15.52 -1.52 -7.24
CA THR A 416 -16.66 -2.44 -7.41
C THR A 416 -17.96 -1.69 -7.69
N ASP A 417 -18.12 -0.46 -7.17
CA ASP A 417 -19.26 0.43 -7.43
C ASP A 417 -19.28 0.99 -8.86
N ALA A 418 -18.13 1.02 -9.54
CA ALA A 418 -18.01 1.49 -10.92
C ALA A 418 -18.49 0.43 -11.92
N ASP A 419 -19.02 0.88 -13.07
CA ASP A 419 -19.40 -0.01 -14.17
C ASP A 419 -18.20 -0.85 -14.67
N PRO A 420 -18.41 -2.11 -15.12
CA PRO A 420 -17.35 -2.94 -15.68
C PRO A 420 -16.68 -2.31 -16.91
N ALA A 421 -15.36 -2.48 -17.02
CA ALA A 421 -14.54 -1.97 -18.12
C ALA A 421 -14.61 -0.45 -18.33
N VAL A 422 -14.67 0.34 -17.25
CA VAL A 422 -14.58 1.80 -17.27
C VAL A 422 -13.26 2.27 -16.66
N GLU A 423 -12.52 3.13 -17.36
CA GLU A 423 -11.22 3.65 -16.91
C GLU A 423 -11.40 4.67 -15.77
N ILE A 424 -11.06 4.29 -14.54
CA ILE A 424 -11.10 5.18 -13.37
C ILE A 424 -9.73 5.83 -13.16
N ALA A 425 -9.67 7.15 -13.32
CA ALA A 425 -8.47 7.93 -13.02
C ALA A 425 -8.13 7.89 -11.52
N VAL A 426 -6.83 7.75 -11.22
CA VAL A 426 -6.30 7.74 -9.83
C VAL A 426 -6.80 8.95 -9.03
N ASP A 427 -6.84 10.12 -9.65
CA ASP A 427 -7.27 11.37 -8.99
C ASP A 427 -8.76 11.39 -8.65
N SER A 428 -9.62 10.74 -9.46
CA SER A 428 -11.04 10.55 -9.13
C SER A 428 -11.20 9.61 -7.94
N LEU A 429 -10.42 8.53 -7.89
CA LEU A 429 -10.44 7.59 -6.76
C LEU A 429 -9.94 8.24 -5.47
N VAL A 430 -8.83 8.98 -5.50
CA VAL A 430 -8.32 9.76 -4.34
C VAL A 430 -9.37 10.75 -3.84
N THR A 431 -10.10 11.40 -4.75
CA THR A 431 -11.18 12.33 -4.41
C THR A 431 -12.33 11.62 -3.68
N LEU A 432 -12.77 10.45 -4.15
CA LEU A 432 -13.79 9.64 -3.48
C LEU A 432 -13.30 9.11 -2.12
N LEU A 433 -12.08 8.59 -2.07
CA LEU A 433 -11.47 8.06 -0.83
C LEU A 433 -11.36 9.14 0.24
N GLY A 434 -10.99 10.37 -0.14
CA GLY A 434 -10.98 11.51 0.78
C GLY A 434 -12.38 11.92 1.27
N TRP A 435 -13.42 11.66 0.48
CA TRP A 435 -14.81 11.87 0.88
C TRP A 435 -15.34 10.75 1.79
N ARG A 436 -15.05 9.47 1.49
CA ARG A 436 -15.48 8.31 2.31
C ARG A 436 -14.70 8.20 3.62
N HIS A 437 -13.42 8.56 3.63
CA HIS A 437 -12.51 8.37 4.77
C HIS A 437 -11.67 9.64 5.09
N PRO A 438 -12.31 10.78 5.46
CA PRO A 438 -11.62 12.04 5.76
C PRO A 438 -10.57 11.93 6.89
N ARG A 439 -10.73 11.02 7.86
CA ARG A 439 -9.68 10.71 8.86
C ARG A 439 -8.43 10.10 8.28
N GLN A 440 -8.54 9.41 7.16
CA GLN A 440 -7.48 8.63 6.54
C GLN A 440 -6.78 9.37 5.38
N LEU A 441 -7.07 10.66 5.16
CA LEU A 441 -6.48 11.48 4.09
C LEU A 441 -4.93 11.44 4.01
N ARG A 442 -4.24 11.30 5.15
CA ARG A 442 -2.77 11.20 5.22
C ARG A 442 -2.23 9.77 5.00
N ARG A 443 -3.11 8.76 4.94
CA ARG A 443 -2.81 7.37 4.57
C ARG A 443 -3.18 7.11 3.11
N LEU A 444 -4.34 7.59 2.67
CA LEU A 444 -4.89 7.45 1.31
C LEU A 444 -4.39 8.58 0.39
N THR A 445 -3.08 8.83 0.38
CA THR A 445 -2.48 9.85 -0.50
C THR A 445 -2.44 9.38 -1.96
N ARG A 446 -2.32 10.32 -2.90
CA ARG A 446 -2.22 10.00 -4.34
C ARG A 446 -1.12 8.99 -4.66
N SER A 447 0.02 9.08 -3.97
CA SER A 447 1.13 8.12 -4.10
C SER A 447 0.71 6.72 -3.67
N VAL A 448 0.16 6.58 -2.46
CA VAL A 448 -0.25 5.28 -1.90
C VAL A 448 -1.35 4.63 -2.74
N VAL A 449 -2.33 5.40 -3.21
CA VAL A 449 -3.39 4.90 -4.11
C VAL A 449 -2.80 4.47 -5.46
N GLY A 450 -1.92 5.27 -6.06
CA GLY A 450 -1.24 4.95 -7.31
C GLY A 450 -0.37 3.68 -7.23
N GLU A 451 0.43 3.54 -6.17
CA GLU A 451 1.25 2.34 -5.94
C GLU A 451 0.40 1.10 -5.66
N THR A 452 -0.72 1.23 -4.93
CA THR A 452 -1.67 0.13 -4.73
C THR A 452 -2.28 -0.34 -6.05
N LEU A 453 -2.66 0.60 -6.93
CA LEU A 453 -3.18 0.29 -8.26
C LEU A 453 -2.10 -0.26 -9.21
N ARG A 454 -0.84 0.18 -9.09
CA ARG A 454 0.29 -0.41 -9.81
C ARG A 454 0.47 -1.87 -9.41
N GLU A 455 0.58 -2.16 -8.11
CA GLU A 455 0.67 -3.54 -7.61
C GLU A 455 -0.53 -4.39 -8.06
N ALA A 456 -1.76 -3.87 -7.95
CA ALA A 456 -2.97 -4.56 -8.42
C ALA A 456 -2.96 -4.83 -9.93
N THR A 457 -2.40 -3.93 -10.74
CA THR A 457 -2.23 -4.11 -12.19
C THR A 457 -1.19 -5.20 -12.48
N GLU A 458 -0.07 -5.15 -11.77
CA GLU A 458 1.02 -6.13 -11.79
C GLU A 458 0.61 -7.55 -11.32
N LEU A 459 -0.60 -7.67 -10.76
CA LEU A 459 -1.28 -8.92 -10.38
C LEU A 459 -2.44 -9.30 -11.32
N GLY A 460 -2.84 -8.45 -12.27
CA GLY A 460 -4.01 -8.68 -13.12
C GLY A 460 -5.37 -8.40 -12.47
N LEU A 461 -5.41 -7.75 -11.30
CA LEU A 461 -6.65 -7.36 -10.60
C LEU A 461 -7.24 -6.06 -11.18
N VAL A 462 -6.40 -5.22 -11.77
CA VAL A 462 -6.77 -3.98 -12.46
C VAL A 462 -6.12 -4.00 -13.84
N ALA A 463 -6.83 -3.55 -14.88
CA ALA A 463 -6.26 -3.33 -16.20
C ALA A 463 -6.91 -2.11 -16.86
N HIS A 464 -6.10 -1.29 -17.52
CA HIS A 464 -6.54 -0.04 -18.16
C HIS A 464 -7.41 0.86 -17.24
N GLY A 465 -7.04 0.96 -15.96
CA GLY A 465 -7.77 1.76 -14.96
C GLY A 465 -9.12 1.19 -14.51
N SER A 466 -9.54 0.02 -15.01
CA SER A 466 -10.74 -0.70 -14.57
C SER A 466 -10.36 -1.88 -13.68
N LEU A 467 -11.19 -2.18 -12.68
CA LEU A 467 -11.14 -3.44 -11.95
C LEU A 467 -11.59 -4.59 -12.87
N THR A 468 -10.83 -5.68 -12.89
CA THR A 468 -11.12 -6.89 -13.71
C THR A 468 -12.20 -7.75 -13.03
N SER A 469 -12.81 -8.69 -13.76
CA SER A 469 -13.76 -9.66 -13.17
C SER A 469 -13.09 -10.51 -12.09
N VAL A 470 -11.82 -10.90 -12.27
CA VAL A 470 -11.03 -11.61 -11.25
C VAL A 470 -10.71 -10.72 -10.04
N GLY A 471 -10.50 -9.41 -10.25
CA GLY A 471 -10.36 -8.42 -9.17
C GLY A 471 -11.64 -8.28 -8.35
N ARG A 472 -12.81 -8.25 -9.01
CA ARG A 472 -14.13 -8.26 -8.35
C ARG A 472 -14.36 -9.57 -7.59
N ALA A 473 -14.02 -10.71 -8.18
CA ALA A 473 -14.14 -12.01 -7.53
C ALA A 473 -13.29 -12.10 -6.26
N LEU A 474 -12.04 -11.62 -6.29
CA LEU A 474 -11.14 -11.61 -5.12
C LEU A 474 -11.70 -10.79 -3.95
N LEU A 475 -12.26 -9.60 -4.22
CA LEU A 475 -12.87 -8.74 -3.19
C LEU A 475 -14.20 -9.30 -2.65
N ALA A 476 -14.85 -10.19 -3.39
CA ALA A 476 -16.09 -10.85 -2.99
C ALA A 476 -15.86 -12.18 -2.23
N VAL A 477 -14.60 -12.62 -2.05
CA VAL A 477 -14.29 -13.81 -1.24
C VAL A 477 -14.56 -13.52 0.24
N ASP A 478 -15.61 -14.13 0.78
CA ASP A 478 -15.81 -14.23 2.22
C ASP A 478 -14.81 -15.26 2.81
N PRO A 479 -13.94 -14.88 3.75
CA PRO A 479 -12.99 -15.81 4.39
C PRO A 479 -13.65 -16.96 5.16
N ASP A 480 -14.90 -16.79 5.60
CA ASP A 480 -15.66 -17.79 6.35
C ASP A 480 -16.48 -18.72 5.44
N ALA A 481 -16.47 -18.52 4.11
CA ALA A 481 -17.21 -19.32 3.13
C ALA A 481 -16.32 -20.35 2.39
N ASP A 482 -16.70 -21.63 2.48
CA ASP A 482 -15.97 -22.76 1.87
C ASP A 482 -15.87 -22.67 0.32
N ASP A 483 -16.75 -21.92 -0.35
CA ASP A 483 -16.84 -21.85 -1.82
C ASP A 483 -16.15 -20.62 -2.46
N GLY A 484 -15.82 -19.58 -1.69
CA GLY A 484 -15.26 -18.33 -2.21
C GLY A 484 -13.95 -18.52 -3.00
N SER A 485 -13.09 -19.42 -2.54
CA SER A 485 -11.85 -19.80 -3.24
C SER A 485 -12.11 -20.49 -4.58
N ALA A 486 -13.18 -21.29 -4.68
CA ALA A 486 -13.57 -21.95 -5.93
C ALA A 486 -14.12 -20.96 -6.96
N ALA A 487 -14.90 -19.95 -6.51
CA ALA A 487 -15.40 -18.89 -7.37
C ALA A 487 -14.26 -18.04 -7.96
N LEU A 488 -13.26 -17.65 -7.15
CA LEU A 488 -12.07 -16.94 -7.60
C LEU A 488 -11.27 -17.73 -8.65
N VAL A 489 -11.06 -19.02 -8.41
CA VAL A 489 -10.38 -19.93 -9.33
C VAL A 489 -11.14 -20.07 -10.65
N ALA A 490 -12.48 -20.18 -10.60
CA ALA A 490 -13.32 -20.26 -11.80
C ALA A 490 -13.31 -18.94 -12.61
N ALA A 491 -13.31 -17.78 -11.94
CA ALA A 491 -13.19 -16.49 -12.61
C ALA A 491 -11.87 -16.35 -13.37
N MET A 492 -10.74 -16.74 -12.76
CA MET A 492 -9.44 -16.72 -13.45
C MET A 492 -9.36 -17.75 -14.57
N ALA A 493 -9.91 -18.96 -14.38
CA ALA A 493 -9.99 -19.94 -15.46
C ALA A 493 -10.79 -19.46 -16.68
N ALA A 494 -11.80 -18.61 -16.48
CA ALA A 494 -12.60 -18.02 -17.56
C ALA A 494 -11.91 -16.83 -18.26
N ALA A 495 -11.01 -16.12 -17.57
CA ALA A 495 -10.25 -15.00 -18.13
C ALA A 495 -8.97 -15.43 -18.87
N LEU A 496 -8.40 -16.60 -18.53
CA LEU A 496 -7.19 -17.12 -19.17
C LEU A 496 -7.45 -17.55 -20.63
N PRO A 497 -6.52 -17.23 -21.56
CA PRO A 497 -6.60 -17.74 -22.94
C PRO A 497 -6.48 -19.27 -23.00
N GLU A 498 -7.14 -19.88 -23.99
CA GLU A 498 -7.05 -21.34 -24.21
C GLU A 498 -5.59 -21.76 -24.52
N PRO A 499 -5.03 -22.77 -23.80
CA PRO A 499 -3.67 -23.22 -24.04
C PRO A 499 -3.47 -23.85 -25.42
N ILE A 500 -2.43 -23.41 -26.14
CA ILE A 500 -2.09 -23.93 -27.47
C ILE A 500 -1.03 -25.04 -27.41
N ASP A 501 -1.08 -25.93 -28.39
CA ASP A 501 -0.17 -27.09 -28.54
C ASP A 501 0.90 -26.87 -29.61
N TYR A 502 1.16 -25.62 -30.02
CA TYR A 502 2.02 -25.31 -31.15
C TYR A 502 2.79 -24.00 -31.03
N PHE A 503 3.83 -23.87 -31.86
CA PHE A 503 4.63 -22.66 -32.03
C PHE A 503 5.02 -22.45 -33.51
N LEU A 504 5.74 -21.36 -33.79
CA LEU A 504 6.21 -20.96 -35.13
C LEU A 504 7.74 -20.85 -35.12
N VAL A 505 8.44 -21.74 -35.81
CA VAL A 505 9.91 -21.68 -35.95
C VAL A 505 10.29 -20.82 -37.16
N GLN A 506 11.26 -19.92 -36.97
CA GLN A 506 11.83 -19.04 -37.99
C GLN A 506 13.26 -19.48 -38.37
N ALA A 507 13.71 -19.07 -39.56
CA ALA A 507 14.97 -19.53 -40.17
C ALA A 507 16.24 -19.17 -39.39
N ASP A 508 16.15 -18.20 -38.49
CA ASP A 508 17.23 -17.70 -37.64
C ASP A 508 17.26 -18.35 -36.24
N PHE A 509 16.48 -19.40 -35.99
CA PHE A 509 16.30 -20.08 -34.70
C PHE A 509 15.41 -19.35 -33.68
N THR A 510 14.69 -18.32 -34.12
CA THR A 510 13.62 -17.71 -33.32
C THR A 510 12.37 -18.59 -33.34
N VAL A 511 11.73 -18.77 -32.18
CA VAL A 511 10.50 -19.54 -32.00
C VAL A 511 9.44 -18.64 -31.40
N THR A 512 8.43 -18.28 -32.19
CA THR A 512 7.31 -17.44 -31.76
C THR A 512 6.16 -18.31 -31.26
N VAL A 513 5.64 -17.97 -30.08
CA VAL A 513 4.59 -18.69 -29.35
C VAL A 513 3.36 -17.76 -29.27
N PRO A 514 2.29 -17.99 -30.06
CA PRO A 514 1.16 -17.05 -30.18
C PRO A 514 0.22 -16.92 -28.97
N GLY A 515 0.43 -17.71 -27.92
CA GLY A 515 -0.42 -17.79 -26.73
C GLY A 515 0.16 -18.77 -25.70
N PRO A 516 -0.46 -18.94 -24.52
CA PRO A 516 0.07 -19.83 -23.48
C PRO A 516 0.18 -21.27 -24.00
N LEU A 517 1.36 -21.89 -23.90
CA LEU A 517 1.54 -23.28 -24.29
C LEU A 517 0.89 -24.22 -23.26
N THR A 518 0.40 -25.37 -23.72
CA THR A 518 0.13 -26.52 -22.83
C THR A 518 1.36 -26.82 -21.96
N SER A 519 1.17 -27.14 -20.68
CA SER A 519 2.27 -27.26 -19.69
C SER A 519 3.41 -28.17 -20.16
N GLY A 520 3.08 -29.39 -20.60
CA GLY A 520 4.06 -30.34 -21.10
C GLY A 520 4.77 -29.91 -22.40
N LEU A 521 4.26 -28.94 -23.15
CA LEU A 521 4.97 -28.32 -24.27
C LEU A 521 5.83 -27.13 -23.83
N ALA A 522 5.34 -26.31 -22.89
CA ALA A 522 6.11 -25.22 -22.29
C ALA A 522 7.40 -25.73 -21.65
N ASP A 523 7.32 -26.79 -20.84
CA ASP A 523 8.47 -27.40 -20.15
C ASP A 523 9.50 -27.97 -21.14
N ARG A 524 9.02 -28.60 -22.23
CA ARG A 524 9.89 -29.12 -23.30
C ARG A 524 10.57 -28.00 -24.08
N LEU A 525 9.88 -26.88 -24.35
CA LEU A 525 10.45 -25.75 -25.07
C LEU A 525 11.47 -24.98 -24.20
N ALA A 526 11.16 -24.70 -22.94
CA ALA A 526 12.06 -24.00 -22.00
C ALA A 526 13.35 -24.78 -21.70
N LEU A 527 13.33 -26.11 -21.86
CA LEU A 527 14.52 -26.95 -21.73
C LEU A 527 15.52 -26.76 -22.89
N VAL A 528 15.04 -26.44 -24.11
CA VAL A 528 15.86 -26.36 -25.33
C VAL A 528 16.06 -24.93 -25.87
N ALA A 529 15.19 -23.99 -25.49
CA ALA A 529 15.18 -22.62 -25.98
C ALA A 529 15.08 -21.61 -24.83
N ASP A 530 15.83 -20.51 -24.96
CA ASP A 530 15.87 -19.43 -23.98
C ASP A 530 14.83 -18.35 -24.34
N LEU A 531 14.10 -17.80 -23.36
CA LEU A 531 13.09 -16.78 -23.62
C LEU A 531 13.74 -15.39 -23.85
N GLU A 532 13.48 -14.76 -24.98
CA GLU A 532 13.92 -13.38 -25.28
C GLU A 532 12.87 -12.33 -24.93
N SER A 533 11.58 -12.62 -25.15
CA SER A 533 10.46 -11.73 -24.81
C SER A 533 9.26 -12.52 -24.31
N GLY A 534 8.74 -12.17 -23.14
CA GLY A 534 7.47 -12.67 -22.61
C GLY A 534 6.25 -11.91 -23.16
N GLY A 535 5.10 -12.12 -22.53
CA GLY A 535 3.82 -11.49 -22.87
C GLY A 535 2.90 -12.36 -23.74
N ALA A 536 1.81 -11.74 -24.21
CA ALA A 536 0.70 -12.41 -24.92
C ALA A 536 1.13 -13.22 -26.16
N ALA A 537 2.21 -12.81 -26.83
CA ALA A 537 2.96 -13.65 -27.76
C ALA A 537 4.42 -13.69 -27.29
N SER A 538 4.88 -14.86 -26.88
CA SER A 538 6.23 -15.07 -26.37
C SER A 538 7.22 -15.41 -27.49
N VAL A 539 8.48 -14.99 -27.33
CA VAL A 539 9.55 -15.21 -28.31
C VAL A 539 10.71 -15.89 -27.61
N TYR A 540 11.04 -17.09 -28.08
CA TYR A 540 12.15 -17.91 -27.61
C TYR A 540 13.25 -17.99 -28.68
N ARG A 541 14.47 -18.28 -28.24
CA ARG A 541 15.65 -18.46 -29.08
C ARG A 541 16.25 -19.83 -28.82
N VAL A 542 16.38 -20.66 -29.86
CA VAL A 542 17.13 -21.92 -29.72
C VAL A 542 18.62 -21.61 -29.77
N THR A 543 19.35 -22.05 -28.75
CA THR A 543 20.79 -21.84 -28.59
C THR A 543 21.52 -23.18 -28.52
N GLU A 544 22.82 -23.20 -28.84
CA GLU A 544 23.64 -24.42 -28.65
C GLU A 544 23.66 -24.87 -27.17
N ASP A 545 23.67 -23.92 -26.24
CA ASP A 545 23.64 -24.21 -24.81
C ASP A 545 22.27 -24.73 -24.33
N GLY A 546 21.16 -24.25 -24.91
CA GLY A 546 19.82 -24.82 -24.69
C GLY A 546 19.70 -26.26 -25.20
N ILE A 547 20.23 -26.55 -26.40
CA ILE A 547 20.28 -27.94 -26.92
C ILE A 547 21.15 -28.82 -26.01
N ARG A 548 22.33 -28.34 -25.60
CA ARG A 548 23.21 -29.05 -24.65
C ARG A 548 22.51 -29.34 -23.32
N ARG A 549 21.84 -28.34 -22.73
CA ARG A 549 21.03 -28.46 -21.50
C ARG A 549 19.97 -29.56 -21.62
N ALA A 550 19.29 -29.65 -22.76
CA ALA A 550 18.29 -30.68 -23.00
C ALA A 550 18.90 -32.10 -23.11
N LEU A 551 20.06 -32.23 -23.75
CA LEU A 551 20.81 -33.49 -23.82
C LEU A 551 21.36 -33.91 -22.45
N ASP A 552 21.86 -32.96 -21.65
CA ASP A 552 22.31 -33.18 -20.27
C ASP A 552 21.15 -33.64 -19.36
N ALA A 553 19.94 -33.14 -19.60
CA ALA A 553 18.69 -33.62 -18.98
C ALA A 553 18.17 -34.96 -19.55
N GLY A 554 18.97 -35.66 -20.36
CA GLY A 554 18.68 -37.00 -20.87
C GLY A 554 17.79 -37.07 -22.12
N ARG A 555 17.54 -35.94 -22.80
CA ARG A 555 16.83 -35.96 -24.10
C ARG A 555 17.72 -36.46 -25.22
N THR A 556 17.11 -37.07 -26.24
CA THR A 556 17.83 -37.49 -27.45
C THR A 556 17.67 -36.50 -28.61
N ALA A 557 18.61 -36.49 -29.56
CA ALA A 557 18.52 -35.68 -30.78
C ALA A 557 17.23 -35.96 -31.59
N ALA A 558 16.75 -37.21 -31.56
CA ALA A 558 15.50 -37.60 -32.20
C ALA A 558 14.27 -37.01 -31.49
N GLU A 559 14.24 -37.01 -30.15
CA GLU A 559 13.18 -36.36 -29.37
C GLU A 559 13.17 -34.83 -29.56
N LEU A 560 14.35 -34.20 -29.62
CA LEU A 560 14.46 -32.76 -29.89
C LEU A 560 14.00 -32.41 -31.31
N SER A 561 14.33 -33.25 -32.30
CA SER A 561 13.86 -33.07 -33.67
C SER A 561 12.34 -33.28 -33.79
N ALA A 562 11.79 -34.27 -33.08
CA ALA A 562 10.35 -34.52 -33.01
C ALA A 562 9.61 -33.33 -32.35
N LEU A 563 10.13 -32.78 -31.23
CA LEU A 563 9.55 -31.59 -30.58
C LEU A 563 9.29 -30.44 -31.56
N PHE A 564 10.27 -30.09 -32.41
CA PHE A 564 10.08 -29.03 -33.40
C PHE A 564 9.22 -29.46 -34.59
N THR A 565 9.27 -30.73 -35.00
CA THR A 565 8.52 -31.25 -36.16
C THR A 565 7.03 -31.39 -35.86
N ASP A 566 6.68 -31.89 -34.67
CA ASP A 566 5.31 -32.20 -34.28
C ASP A 566 4.52 -30.94 -33.84
N HIS A 567 5.21 -29.98 -33.22
CA HIS A 567 4.58 -28.79 -32.63
C HIS A 567 4.78 -27.49 -33.43
N SER A 568 5.60 -27.46 -34.49
CA SER A 568 5.70 -26.25 -35.33
C SER A 568 4.59 -26.21 -36.40
N LYS A 569 3.88 -25.07 -36.52
CA LYS A 569 2.98 -24.83 -37.69
C LYS A 569 3.73 -24.30 -38.92
N THR A 570 4.99 -23.88 -38.77
CA THR A 570 5.88 -23.56 -39.91
C THR A 570 6.83 -24.72 -40.18
N PRO A 571 7.28 -24.92 -41.44
CA PRO A 571 8.29 -25.92 -41.75
C PRO A 571 9.57 -25.69 -40.94
N VAL A 572 10.06 -26.73 -40.26
CA VAL A 572 11.30 -26.66 -39.46
C VAL A 572 12.48 -26.31 -40.39
N PRO A 573 13.25 -25.24 -40.11
CA PRO A 573 14.42 -24.90 -40.91
C PRO A 573 15.48 -26.00 -40.84
N GLN A 574 16.00 -26.40 -42.01
CA GLN A 574 17.05 -27.43 -42.11
C GLN A 574 18.32 -27.06 -41.28
N SER A 575 18.58 -25.76 -41.12
CA SER A 575 19.63 -25.23 -40.24
C SER A 575 19.47 -25.64 -38.77
N LEU A 576 18.22 -25.73 -38.27
CA LEU A 576 17.94 -26.12 -36.88
C LEU A 576 18.15 -27.62 -36.68
N THR A 577 17.72 -28.44 -37.65
CA THR A 577 18.00 -29.89 -37.65
C THR A 577 19.51 -30.16 -37.63
N TYR A 578 20.29 -29.45 -38.46
CA TYR A 578 21.75 -29.57 -38.45
C TYR A 578 22.40 -29.12 -37.14
N LEU A 579 21.88 -28.06 -36.49
CA LEU A 579 22.37 -27.61 -35.20
C LEU A 579 22.14 -28.67 -34.11
N ILE A 580 20.96 -29.27 -34.05
CA ILE A 580 20.62 -30.34 -33.09
C ILE A 580 21.54 -31.55 -33.30
N ASP A 581 21.69 -32.02 -34.54
CA ASP A 581 22.55 -33.16 -34.89
C ASP A 581 24.03 -32.91 -34.55
N ASP A 582 24.55 -31.71 -34.83
CA ASP A 582 25.95 -31.38 -34.57
C ASP A 582 26.25 -31.27 -33.07
N VAL A 583 25.38 -30.60 -32.30
CA VAL A 583 25.53 -30.51 -30.84
C VAL A 583 25.41 -31.89 -30.21
N ALA A 584 24.49 -32.75 -30.67
CA ALA A 584 24.34 -34.12 -30.19
C ALA A 584 25.55 -35.02 -30.52
N ARG A 585 26.21 -34.84 -31.67
CA ARG A 585 27.47 -35.54 -31.99
C ARG A 585 28.64 -35.08 -31.13
N ARG A 586 28.65 -33.81 -30.72
CA ARG A 586 29.67 -33.23 -29.82
C ARG A 586 29.40 -33.56 -28.35
N HIS A 587 28.15 -33.82 -27.97
CA HIS A 587 27.74 -34.26 -26.63
C HIS A 587 28.38 -35.60 -26.26
N GLY A 588 28.89 -35.74 -25.03
CA GLY A 588 29.56 -36.95 -24.56
C GLY A 588 30.92 -37.30 -25.21
N SER A 589 31.40 -36.54 -26.20
CA SER A 589 32.66 -36.85 -26.92
C SER A 589 33.94 -36.59 -26.09
N LEU A 590 33.84 -35.83 -24.99
CA LEU A 590 34.98 -35.49 -24.13
C LEU A 590 35.19 -36.51 -23.00
N ARG A 591 35.88 -37.62 -23.29
CA ARG A 591 36.32 -38.55 -22.24
C ARG A 591 37.55 -38.03 -21.50
N VAL A 592 37.37 -37.53 -20.29
CA VAL A 592 38.48 -37.33 -19.34
C VAL A 592 38.89 -38.69 -18.79
N GLY A 593 39.99 -39.24 -19.31
CA GLY A 593 40.61 -40.45 -18.75
C GLY A 593 41.55 -40.09 -17.59
N ASP A 594 41.44 -40.82 -16.48
CA ASP A 594 42.35 -40.65 -15.34
C ASP A 594 43.80 -40.94 -15.73
N ALA A 595 44.60 -39.87 -15.80
CA ALA A 595 46.04 -39.97 -15.96
C ALA A 595 46.69 -40.37 -14.63
N HIS A 596 46.69 -41.68 -14.33
CA HIS A 596 47.48 -42.24 -13.22
C HIS A 596 48.97 -41.94 -13.40
N ARG A 597 49.41 -40.81 -12.83
CA ARG A 597 50.81 -40.41 -12.76
C ARG A 597 51.50 -41.27 -11.70
N GLY A 598 52.06 -42.40 -12.13
CA GLY A 598 52.91 -43.25 -11.29
C GLY A 598 54.11 -42.45 -10.79
N ALA A 599 54.07 -42.04 -9.52
CA ALA A 599 55.19 -41.35 -8.87
C ALA A 599 56.28 -42.37 -8.53
N ALA A 600 57.32 -42.44 -9.36
CA ALA A 600 58.50 -43.24 -9.08
C ALA A 600 59.29 -42.66 -7.90
N GLU A 601 59.06 -43.23 -6.72
CA GLU A 601 59.83 -43.02 -5.48
C GLU A 601 61.34 -43.09 -5.74
N ARG A 602 62.08 -41.98 -5.53
CA ARG A 602 63.54 -42.05 -5.38
C ARG A 602 64.09 -41.09 -4.34
N ARG A 603 64.16 -41.60 -3.11
CA ARG A 603 64.91 -41.01 -1.98
C ARG A 603 66.32 -40.54 -2.38
N ARG A 604 66.69 -39.32 -1.96
CA ARG A 604 67.95 -39.07 -1.22
C ARG A 604 67.76 -38.03 -0.13
N ARG A 605 68.55 -38.17 0.95
CA ARG A 605 68.45 -37.44 2.22
C ARG A 605 69.23 -36.12 2.19
N GLY A 606 68.95 -35.23 3.14
CA GLY A 606 70.05 -34.63 3.93
C GLY A 606 70.22 -33.10 3.94
N THR A 607 69.40 -32.42 4.75
CA THR A 607 69.81 -31.37 5.71
C THR A 607 70.78 -30.21 5.34
N ARG A 608 70.19 -29.00 5.40
CA ARG A 608 70.66 -27.78 6.13
C ARG A 608 71.79 -26.88 5.58
N ALA A 609 71.38 -25.62 5.43
CA ALA A 609 72.08 -24.37 5.79
C ALA A 609 73.16 -23.78 4.87
N ALA A 610 72.86 -22.58 4.33
CA ALA A 610 73.73 -21.40 4.40
C ALA A 610 72.94 -20.10 4.13
N ARG A 611 73.48 -18.95 4.51
CA ARG A 611 72.89 -17.60 4.34
C ARG A 611 73.55 -16.86 3.16
N ALA A 612 72.88 -15.76 2.76
CA ALA A 612 73.44 -14.44 2.41
C ALA A 612 73.67 -14.05 0.92
N ARG A 613 72.89 -13.02 0.53
CA ARG A 613 73.26 -11.74 -0.14
C ARG A 613 74.00 -11.74 -1.50
N SER A 614 73.45 -10.90 -2.41
CA SER A 614 74.12 -10.17 -3.53
C SER A 614 74.87 -11.01 -4.59
N ASP A 615 74.88 -10.68 -5.86
CA ASP A 615 74.87 -9.32 -6.44
C ASP A 615 74.32 -9.27 -7.88
N CYS A 616 74.17 -8.07 -8.44
CA CYS A 616 73.67 -7.85 -9.81
C CYS A 616 74.77 -7.85 -10.89
N ARG A 617 74.46 -8.40 -12.08
CA ARG A 617 74.98 -8.06 -13.44
C ARG A 617 74.25 -8.98 -14.47
N GLY A 618 73.81 -8.56 -15.65
CA GLY A 618 73.77 -7.22 -16.24
C GLY A 618 73.99 -7.23 -17.77
N LEU A 619 72.92 -7.42 -18.57
CA LEU A 619 72.83 -7.20 -20.03
C LEU A 619 71.33 -7.02 -20.38
N GLY A 620 70.85 -6.11 -21.24
CA GLY A 620 71.49 -4.96 -21.89
C GLY A 620 70.95 -4.66 -23.30
N ARG A 621 69.92 -3.78 -23.44
CA ARG A 621 69.48 -2.96 -24.63
C ARG A 621 68.04 -2.46 -24.39
N SER A 622 67.79 -1.16 -24.16
CA SER A 622 67.50 -0.08 -25.14
C SER A 622 66.15 -0.28 -25.88
N THR A 623 65.22 0.68 -25.93
CA THR A 623 65.31 2.17 -25.95
C THR A 623 64.29 2.82 -25.00
N ALA A 624 64.70 3.76 -24.15
CA ALA A 624 64.69 5.22 -24.35
C ALA A 624 63.26 5.83 -24.41
N ARG A 625 62.81 6.44 -23.31
CA ARG A 625 62.76 7.91 -23.04
C ARG A 625 61.48 8.53 -23.64
N GLY A 626 60.75 9.40 -22.95
CA GLY A 626 61.03 10.19 -21.75
C GLY A 626 60.20 11.48 -21.89
N ASP A 627 60.10 12.40 -20.93
CA ASP A 627 60.60 12.48 -19.56
C ASP A 627 59.58 13.43 -18.84
N ARG A 628 59.18 13.21 -17.58
CA ARG A 628 59.68 13.93 -16.37
C ARG A 628 59.36 15.45 -16.34
N GLN A 629 59.37 16.17 -15.21
CA GLN A 629 59.95 15.92 -13.88
C GLN A 629 59.18 16.77 -12.83
N ALA A 630 58.79 16.22 -11.68
CA ALA A 630 59.36 16.52 -10.34
C ALA A 630 58.90 17.85 -9.69
N ALA A 631 59.08 18.13 -8.39
CA ALA A 631 59.78 17.43 -7.29
C ALA A 631 59.07 17.73 -5.94
N ARG A 632 59.00 16.81 -4.94
CA ARG A 632 59.89 16.69 -3.74
C ARG A 632 59.90 17.91 -2.79
N ARG A 633 60.05 17.83 -1.46
CA ARG A 633 60.15 16.77 -0.41
C ARG A 633 60.20 17.43 0.98
N GLY A 634 59.97 16.68 2.07
CA GLY A 634 60.51 16.95 3.43
C GLY A 634 59.44 17.25 4.49
N LEU A 635 59.07 16.39 5.45
CA LEU A 635 59.76 15.71 6.57
C LEU A 635 59.91 16.50 7.90
N ARG A 636 59.25 15.96 8.95
CA ARG A 636 59.59 15.92 10.41
C ARG A 636 59.41 17.14 11.33
N SER A 637 58.49 16.99 12.29
CA SER A 637 58.70 17.09 13.77
C SER A 637 57.42 16.58 14.48
N ARG A 638 57.41 15.54 15.34
CA ARG A 638 57.85 15.43 16.74
C ARG A 638 57.31 16.51 17.70
N GLY A 639 56.45 16.13 18.65
CA GLY A 639 56.38 16.85 19.94
C GLY A 639 55.13 16.72 20.84
N ARG A 640 55.00 15.61 21.60
CA ARG A 640 54.36 15.48 22.95
C ARG A 640 52.85 15.86 23.12
N GLY A 641 52.06 15.22 23.99
CA GLY A 641 52.24 13.95 24.73
C GLY A 641 51.34 13.81 25.97
N LEU A 642 51.28 12.58 26.52
CA LEU A 642 50.91 12.23 27.94
C LEU A 642 49.40 12.40 28.31
N VAL A 643 48.77 11.82 29.36
CA VAL A 643 49.00 10.82 30.45
C VAL A 643 47.62 10.58 31.14
N ARG A 644 47.17 9.43 31.71
CA ARG A 644 47.53 7.99 31.74
C ARG A 644 46.36 7.16 32.36
N ILE A 645 46.16 5.91 31.88
CA ILE A 645 45.96 4.65 32.66
C ILE A 645 44.93 4.58 33.82
N ALA A 646 44.02 3.60 33.73
CA ALA A 646 43.83 2.59 34.79
C ALA A 646 43.41 1.22 34.19
N ARG A 647 44.31 0.23 34.24
CA ARG A 647 44.03 -1.21 34.04
C ARG A 647 44.10 -1.89 35.41
N ARG A 648 43.34 -2.98 35.65
CA ARG A 648 43.92 -4.35 35.80
C ARG A 648 42.87 -5.49 35.94
N PRO A 649 43.26 -6.77 35.76
CA PRO A 649 42.36 -7.92 35.59
C PRO A 649 42.58 -9.10 36.57
N ALA A 650 41.74 -10.14 36.46
CA ALA A 650 42.00 -11.58 36.72
C ALA A 650 40.92 -12.38 35.92
N GLN A 651 41.15 -13.50 35.19
CA GLN A 651 41.65 -14.84 35.56
C GLN A 651 40.84 -15.50 36.71
N HIS A 652 40.43 -16.77 36.68
CA HIS A 652 40.46 -17.87 35.69
C HIS A 652 39.40 -18.91 36.12
N GLY A 653 38.79 -19.69 35.22
CA GLY A 653 37.93 -20.83 35.61
C GLY A 653 37.12 -21.47 34.48
N SER A 654 37.40 -22.73 34.19
CA SER A 654 36.75 -23.63 33.20
C SER A 654 36.81 -25.06 33.80
N PRO A 655 36.22 -26.13 33.22
CA PRO A 655 35.29 -26.26 32.08
C PRO A 655 34.09 -27.21 32.39
N GLY A 656 33.27 -27.57 31.38
CA GLY A 656 32.41 -28.77 31.44
C GLY A 656 31.27 -28.79 30.41
N GLY A 657 31.20 -29.83 29.55
CA GLY A 657 30.23 -30.00 28.45
C GLY A 657 28.75 -30.09 28.85
N GLY A 658 27.79 -30.25 27.94
CA GLY A 658 27.88 -30.60 26.51
C GLY A 658 26.72 -31.55 26.14
N GLN A 659 26.30 -31.56 24.87
CA GLN A 659 25.09 -32.24 24.34
C GLN A 659 23.77 -31.56 24.79
N GLY A 660 22.70 -31.48 24.00
CA GLY A 660 22.46 -31.96 22.63
C GLY A 660 20.99 -32.37 22.44
N VAL A 661 20.53 -32.50 21.19
CA VAL A 661 19.26 -33.14 20.75
C VAL A 661 17.96 -32.31 20.83
N GLU A 662 17.61 -31.76 19.66
CA GLU A 662 16.35 -31.90 18.89
C GLU A 662 14.95 -31.70 19.50
N CYS A 663 14.19 -30.85 18.80
CA CYS A 663 12.80 -30.99 18.35
C CYS A 663 11.91 -32.12 18.91
N SER A 664 10.69 -31.76 19.34
CA SER A 664 9.44 -32.39 18.84
C SER A 664 8.14 -31.67 19.27
N SER A 665 7.40 -31.20 18.26
CA SER A 665 5.94 -31.26 18.05
C SER A 665 4.89 -31.05 19.16
N SER A 666 3.79 -30.43 18.70
CA SER A 666 2.37 -30.70 19.02
C SER A 666 1.66 -29.99 20.18
N GLY A 667 0.53 -29.34 19.83
CA GLY A 667 -0.78 -29.60 20.43
C GLY A 667 -1.12 -28.97 21.79
N PRO A 668 -2.11 -28.06 21.87
CA PRO A 668 -2.59 -27.52 23.14
C PRO A 668 -3.63 -28.45 23.80
N PRO A 669 -3.56 -28.68 25.13
CA PRO A 669 -4.67 -29.24 25.87
C PRO A 669 -5.54 -28.14 26.50
N ARG A 670 -6.85 -28.14 26.16
CA ARG A 670 -7.88 -27.58 27.03
C ARG A 670 -8.02 -28.47 28.27
N THR A 671 -8.07 -27.91 29.47
CA THR A 671 -8.75 -28.56 30.61
C THR A 671 -9.52 -27.57 31.49
N HIS A 672 -10.62 -28.06 32.05
CA HIS A 672 -11.54 -27.33 32.90
C HIS A 672 -11.08 -27.27 34.37
N ARG A 673 -11.59 -26.25 35.08
CA ARG A 673 -12.03 -26.25 36.49
C ARG A 673 -11.14 -26.96 37.54
N THR A 674 -10.87 -26.22 38.62
CA THR A 674 -11.49 -26.55 39.92
C THR A 674 -11.58 -25.32 40.82
N ARG A 675 -12.58 -25.31 41.70
CA ARG A 675 -12.74 -24.34 42.81
C ARG A 675 -12.15 -24.94 44.08
N SER A 676 -11.49 -24.13 44.90
CA SER A 676 -11.59 -24.25 46.37
C SER A 676 -11.34 -22.88 47.03
N GLY A 677 -12.08 -22.60 48.10
CA GLY A 677 -11.68 -21.58 49.08
C GLY A 677 -10.62 -22.17 50.03
N CYS A 678 -10.16 -21.49 51.08
CA CYS A 678 -10.87 -20.54 51.94
C CYS A 678 -9.89 -19.75 52.83
N HIS A 679 -10.26 -18.52 53.23
CA HIS A 679 -9.88 -17.83 54.49
C HIS A 679 -8.36 -17.56 54.74
N GLY A 680 -7.90 -16.39 55.19
CA GLY A 680 -8.55 -15.14 55.60
C GLY A 680 -7.54 -14.23 56.35
N ARG A 681 -8.03 -13.14 56.96
CA ARG A 681 -7.31 -12.14 57.81
C ARG A 681 -6.57 -10.98 57.11
N HIS A 682 -7.27 -9.85 57.07
CA HIS A 682 -6.75 -8.49 57.33
C HIS A 682 -6.23 -8.38 58.79
N PRO A 683 -5.42 -7.38 59.21
CA PRO A 683 -5.71 -5.94 59.01
C PRO A 683 -4.53 -4.94 58.86
N HIS A 684 -4.93 -3.67 58.84
CA HIS A 684 -4.18 -2.41 58.91
C HIS A 684 -3.64 -1.78 57.62
N ALA A 685 -3.77 -0.46 57.60
CA ALA A 685 -3.57 0.44 56.49
C ALA A 685 -2.61 1.54 56.92
N ASP A 686 -1.84 2.07 55.95
CA ASP A 686 -1.49 3.49 55.89
C ASP A 686 -0.82 3.82 54.53
N GLY A 687 -0.81 5.10 54.14
CA GLY A 687 0.35 5.62 53.40
C GLY A 687 0.29 5.95 51.89
N ARG A 688 -0.79 6.54 51.37
CA ARG A 688 -0.79 7.49 50.20
C ARG A 688 -0.33 6.96 48.80
N PRO A 689 -0.64 7.68 47.69
CA PRO A 689 -0.73 7.05 46.36
C PRO A 689 0.55 7.13 45.53
N CYS A 690 0.92 6.01 44.91
CA CYS A 690 1.85 5.98 43.78
C CYS A 690 1.22 6.66 42.56
N ARG A 691 1.92 7.66 41.99
CA ARG A 691 1.56 8.25 40.69
C ARG A 691 1.63 7.14 39.62
N ARG A 692 0.51 6.82 38.98
CA ARG A 692 0.53 6.03 37.74
C ARG A 692 1.12 6.88 36.63
N ALA A 693 1.93 6.24 35.78
CA ALA A 693 2.41 6.87 34.56
C ALA A 693 1.25 7.08 33.58
N ASP A 694 1.14 8.29 33.03
CA ASP A 694 0.29 8.54 31.87
C ASP A 694 0.89 7.85 30.65
N ASN A 695 0.12 6.96 30.02
CA ASN A 695 0.41 6.49 28.67
C ASN A 695 0.08 7.61 27.68
N GLY A 696 0.98 8.59 27.58
CA GLY A 696 0.85 9.70 26.64
C GLY A 696 0.96 9.23 25.20
N THR A 697 -0.10 9.43 24.41
CA THR A 697 -0.07 9.31 22.95
C THR A 697 0.83 10.40 22.38
N GLY A 698 2.12 10.08 22.21
CA GLY A 698 3.16 11.02 21.79
C GLY A 698 3.01 11.49 20.35
N HIS A 699 2.20 12.52 20.12
CA HIS A 699 2.14 13.20 18.83
C HIS A 699 3.06 14.42 18.84
N ILE A 700 4.10 14.35 18.01
CA ILE A 700 5.12 15.39 17.85
C ILE A 700 4.51 16.56 17.07
N GLY A 701 4.30 17.69 17.72
CA GLY A 701 3.98 18.95 17.05
C GLY A 701 5.25 19.71 16.70
N ILE A 702 5.33 20.27 15.50
CA ILE A 702 6.46 21.11 15.09
C ILE A 702 6.36 22.46 15.81
N ARG A 703 7.42 22.84 16.55
CA ARG A 703 7.58 24.20 17.08
C ARG A 703 8.06 25.09 15.93
N LEU A 704 7.24 26.05 15.54
CA LEU A 704 7.61 27.09 14.59
C LEU A 704 8.38 28.15 15.37
N GLY A 705 9.69 28.22 15.12
CA GLY A 705 10.59 29.17 15.80
C GLY A 705 10.73 30.47 15.02
N GLY A 706 10.51 31.60 15.70
CA GLY A 706 11.04 32.89 15.31
C GLY A 706 12.11 33.28 16.33
N ASP A 707 13.32 33.56 15.87
CA ASP A 707 14.39 34.21 16.62
C ASP A 707 15.08 35.20 15.66
N ASP A 708 15.04 36.48 16.01
CA ASP A 708 15.71 37.55 15.27
C ASP A 708 17.24 37.50 15.52
N VAL A 709 18.03 37.63 14.45
CA VAL A 709 19.44 38.03 14.58
C VAL A 709 19.74 39.19 13.63
N HIS A 710 20.22 40.26 14.25
CA HIS A 710 20.55 41.56 13.67
C HIS A 710 21.57 41.46 12.51
N VAL A 711 21.37 42.26 11.47
CA VAL A 711 22.29 42.44 10.34
C VAL A 711 22.67 43.92 10.26
N ASP A 712 23.97 44.22 10.09
CA ASP A 712 24.52 45.32 9.25
C ASP A 712 26.02 45.60 9.55
N PRO A 713 26.78 46.28 8.65
CA PRO A 713 26.63 46.39 7.18
C PRO A 713 27.99 46.29 6.40
N VAL A 714 27.93 46.64 5.10
CA VAL A 714 29.00 47.11 4.18
C VAL A 714 29.61 46.09 3.20
N GLY A 715 29.33 46.29 1.89
CA GLY A 715 30.00 45.66 0.73
C GLY A 715 31.22 46.47 0.23
N PRO A 716 31.50 46.67 -1.09
CA PRO A 716 30.68 46.35 -2.28
C PRO A 716 31.44 45.71 -3.48
N ALA A 717 30.68 45.43 -4.56
CA ALA A 717 31.13 45.33 -5.97
C ALA A 717 32.06 44.15 -6.38
N ASP A 718 32.14 43.68 -7.63
CA ASP A 718 31.50 44.14 -8.88
C ASP A 718 31.23 43.00 -9.89
N ARG A 719 30.49 43.34 -10.95
CA ARG A 719 30.10 42.58 -12.16
C ARG A 719 31.08 41.51 -12.70
N ALA A 720 30.56 40.43 -13.30
CA ALA A 720 30.34 40.33 -14.77
C ALA A 720 30.13 38.91 -15.36
N SER A 721 29.33 38.87 -16.44
CA SER A 721 29.40 37.96 -17.62
C SER A 721 29.19 36.44 -17.51
N THR A 722 28.12 36.04 -18.21
CA THR A 722 27.80 34.77 -18.91
C THR A 722 28.99 34.04 -19.57
N PRO A 723 28.81 32.75 -19.93
CA PRO A 723 28.70 32.50 -21.37
C PRO A 723 27.50 31.62 -21.81
N ASP A 724 26.95 32.00 -22.96
CA ASP A 724 25.93 31.31 -23.76
C ASP A 724 26.50 30.07 -24.48
N ARG A 725 25.68 29.04 -24.74
CA ARG A 725 25.63 28.29 -26.01
C ARG A 725 24.48 27.27 -26.10
N LEU A 726 23.55 27.54 -27.03
CA LEU A 726 22.97 26.60 -28.04
C LEU A 726 22.15 25.36 -27.56
N ARG A 727 21.03 24.95 -28.19
CA ARG A 727 20.11 25.62 -29.14
C ARG A 727 18.79 24.82 -29.32
N ARG A 728 17.66 25.51 -29.16
CA ARG A 728 16.39 25.41 -29.92
C ARG A 728 16.11 24.20 -30.85
N ARG A 729 14.97 23.53 -30.61
CA ARG A 729 13.89 23.14 -31.57
C ARG A 729 12.67 22.69 -30.73
N ALA A 730 11.40 22.92 -31.07
CA ALA A 730 10.81 23.72 -32.15
C ALA A 730 9.42 24.23 -31.71
N GLY A 731 8.91 25.29 -32.36
CA GLY A 731 7.55 25.78 -32.18
C GLY A 731 7.14 26.73 -33.31
N ARG A 732 5.83 26.86 -33.52
CA ARG A 732 5.12 27.64 -34.56
C ARG A 732 4.97 26.98 -35.94
N ARG A 733 3.71 26.63 -36.27
CA ARG A 733 3.03 27.14 -37.47
C ARG A 733 1.60 27.54 -37.08
N GLN A 734 1.16 28.72 -37.53
CA GLN A 734 -0.20 29.22 -37.38
C GLN A 734 -0.53 30.04 -38.63
N GLN A 735 -1.77 29.88 -39.13
CA GLN A 735 -2.49 30.74 -40.10
C GLN A 735 -1.81 31.17 -41.42
N ALA A 736 -2.43 30.83 -42.55
CA ALA A 736 -3.24 31.80 -43.33
C ALA A 736 -3.88 31.18 -44.58
N ARG A 737 -5.21 31.31 -44.73
CA ARG A 737 -5.92 31.78 -45.94
C ARG A 737 -7.43 31.82 -45.70
N ARG A 738 -8.05 32.95 -46.03
CA ARG A 738 -9.51 33.14 -46.17
C ARG A 738 -9.83 33.29 -47.68
N GLN A 739 -11.13 33.13 -47.98
CA GLN A 739 -11.92 33.67 -49.11
C GLN A 739 -12.49 32.60 -50.07
N GLY A 740 -13.78 32.77 -50.39
CA GLY A 740 -14.59 31.85 -51.19
C GLY A 740 -16.05 31.79 -50.71
N GLU A 741 -16.81 32.88 -50.87
CA GLU A 741 -18.27 32.83 -50.79
C GLU A 741 -18.86 32.17 -52.06
N VAL A 742 -20.09 31.64 -51.98
CA VAL A 742 -21.27 32.05 -52.81
C VAL A 742 -22.39 30.99 -52.80
N ALA A 743 -23.55 31.41 -52.30
CA ALA A 743 -24.95 31.09 -52.67
C ALA A 743 -25.51 29.63 -52.73
N GLY A 744 -26.84 29.56 -52.46
CA GLY A 744 -27.73 28.40 -52.66
C GLY A 744 -28.06 27.67 -51.35
N GLY A 745 -29.26 27.73 -50.76
CA GLY A 745 -30.56 28.21 -51.24
C GLY A 745 -31.55 27.05 -51.36
N GLY A 746 -32.66 27.08 -50.60
CA GLY A 746 -33.75 26.09 -50.74
C GLY A 746 -34.33 25.56 -49.44
N ALA A 747 -35.42 26.17 -48.97
CA ALA A 747 -36.27 25.60 -47.92
C ALA A 747 -37.67 25.30 -48.49
N THR A 748 -38.10 24.04 -48.49
CA THR A 748 -39.50 23.60 -48.71
C THR A 748 -39.65 22.14 -48.25
N ARG A 749 -40.35 21.83 -47.15
CA ARG A 749 -41.82 21.59 -47.01
C ARG A 749 -42.32 20.18 -47.42
N ARG A 750 -42.70 19.41 -46.38
CA ARG A 750 -43.94 18.61 -46.21
C ARG A 750 -44.44 17.69 -47.35
N ARG A 751 -44.60 16.39 -47.06
CA ARG A 751 -45.90 15.64 -46.86
C ARG A 751 -45.63 14.12 -46.78
N ARG A 752 -46.01 13.44 -45.69
CA ARG A 752 -47.26 12.66 -45.40
C ARG A 752 -47.30 11.22 -45.94
N GLY A 753 -47.64 10.28 -45.04
CA GLY A 753 -47.98 8.88 -45.31
C GLY A 753 -47.09 7.92 -44.51
N GLY A 754 -47.54 7.15 -43.51
CA GLY A 754 -48.85 7.12 -42.84
C GLY A 754 -49.50 5.73 -42.83
N TRP A 755 -49.21 4.91 -41.81
CA TRP A 755 -49.98 3.70 -41.48
C TRP A 755 -50.22 3.61 -39.96
N ARG A 756 -51.46 3.23 -39.60
CA ARG A 756 -51.94 2.81 -38.27
C ARG A 756 -51.80 1.26 -38.20
N SER A 757 -51.90 0.52 -37.08
CA SER A 757 -52.21 0.72 -35.65
C SER A 757 -51.92 -0.61 -34.91
N GLY A 758 -51.62 -0.62 -33.59
CA GLY A 758 -51.22 -1.89 -32.94
C GLY A 758 -51.35 -2.12 -31.42
N ARG A 759 -52.07 -1.27 -30.65
CA ARG A 759 -52.40 -1.44 -29.20
C ARG A 759 -51.24 -1.51 -28.16
N PRO A 760 -51.51 -1.16 -26.88
CA PRO A 760 -50.53 -1.21 -25.79
C PRO A 760 -50.67 -2.48 -24.93
N VAL A 761 -49.56 -2.93 -24.32
CA VAL A 761 -49.57 -3.93 -23.24
C VAL A 761 -49.44 -3.21 -21.89
N ARG A 762 -50.32 -3.56 -20.94
CA ARG A 762 -50.27 -3.12 -19.53
C ARG A 762 -49.76 -4.28 -18.64
N PRO A 763 -49.23 -4.00 -17.43
CA PRO A 763 -48.56 -4.98 -16.58
C PRO A 763 -49.51 -5.68 -15.58
N ALA A 764 -48.92 -6.51 -14.69
CA ALA A 764 -49.46 -7.24 -13.52
C ALA A 764 -49.58 -8.78 -13.71
N PRO A 765 -49.58 -9.62 -12.64
CA PRO A 765 -49.71 -9.28 -11.21
C PRO A 765 -48.72 -9.93 -10.22
N ASP A 766 -48.85 -9.52 -8.94
CA ASP A 766 -48.18 -10.06 -7.76
C ASP A 766 -48.74 -11.39 -7.21
N HIS A 767 -47.87 -12.11 -6.49
CA HIS A 767 -48.17 -12.98 -5.32
C HIS A 767 -48.93 -14.31 -5.53
N PRO A 768 -48.88 -15.30 -4.57
CA PRO A 768 -48.54 -15.15 -3.14
C PRO A 768 -47.52 -16.15 -2.52
N ARG A 769 -47.20 -15.89 -1.25
CA ARG A 769 -46.49 -16.80 -0.32
C ARG A 769 -47.26 -18.11 -0.10
N ARG A 770 -46.55 -19.22 0.14
CA ARG A 770 -47.12 -20.37 0.88
C ARG A 770 -46.11 -21.06 1.80
N THR A 771 -46.59 -21.37 3.00
CA THR A 771 -45.84 -21.93 4.13
C THR A 771 -45.99 -23.46 4.18
N ALA A 772 -44.91 -24.19 4.49
CA ALA A 772 -44.93 -25.55 5.04
C ALA A 772 -43.56 -25.75 5.74
N LEU A 773 -43.41 -25.81 7.07
CA LEU A 773 -43.92 -26.82 8.01
C LEU A 773 -43.59 -28.27 7.61
N ARG A 774 -42.44 -28.76 8.06
CA ARG A 774 -42.27 -30.14 8.54
C ARG A 774 -41.53 -30.11 9.88
N GLN A 775 -42.25 -30.44 10.94
CA GLN A 775 -41.67 -31.03 12.14
C GLN A 775 -41.10 -32.40 11.75
N TRP A 776 -40.04 -32.86 12.41
CA TRP A 776 -39.87 -34.26 12.82
C TRP A 776 -39.25 -34.24 14.23
N SER A 777 -39.64 -35.20 15.06
CA SER A 777 -39.38 -35.23 16.50
C SER A 777 -38.80 -36.58 16.90
N GLY A 778 -38.08 -36.62 18.03
CA GLY A 778 -37.47 -37.84 18.60
C GLY A 778 -35.95 -37.85 18.38
N GLU A 779 -35.10 -37.99 19.41
CA GLU A 779 -35.34 -38.22 20.86
C GLU A 779 -34.54 -37.23 21.72
#